data_AF-A0A9W2ZBB8-F1
#
_entry.id   AF-A0A9W2ZBB8-F1
#
_cell.length_a   1.000
_cell.length_b   1.000
_cell.length_c   1.000
_cell.angle_alpha   90.00
_cell.angle_beta   90.00
_cell.angle_gamma   90.00
#
_symmetry.space_group_name_H-M   'P 1'
#
loop_
_entity.id
_entity.type
_entity.pdbx_description
1 polymer ?
#
loop_
_entity_poly.entity_id
_entity_poly.type
_entity_poly.pdbx_seq_one_letter_code
_entity_poly.pdbx_strand_id
1 'polypeptide(L)'
;MKGLVLALAILCSLGYVAVGKHVFCYYSSFAYKRHSIGNFLPEDINPYLCSHIIYAFVDISKDGTDLKPGNKNDHGPNGLYARTLALKEKNPSLKVLLAVGGWNIGSEPFVPMIRDEHTRNTWIQNVVKYVRKHGFDGFDMDWEFPATRGSPPEDKYRFTLLMKGLYEAFEEEAKESGKEKLLLTIAAASGTYYIDQSYEPSKIIQYIDYMFLMTYNYHGQWEKWTGHHSGLYPHKDDPKTGEKSQLYQEWSIDYWLNVGISKDKLVVGIPTYGMTYTLADPDDHGVRAPAVGGGHKGEYTRETGILAYYEICKNLQDEGWKSEWIDEQSVPYAYGGDQWAGYEDKKSISIKASNILKRDLAGAFVWSVEMDDFGNVCGQGNYPLLSTITESIGGSSVARPAAAHPEFKIDTRPRPDAPLEDWAEPNSVTSGPAKGTWKKGKKIAAAASNKKAEVVTTAPPPTSAENQESTSESQEKLKVRPWTQSRKMSKWRPLSEKKAPTSLPQTSGTTGSPSKRLRYLWRKKFVRNHKAAPQKQKESDDTTSWQTTKWWSSSPPDKKSPDSKESSESVASSQDSAEDVNHVQHHPQEKNHVVRTAAHEHAEEPKSNSPAASSHHGSSEGVDEEMDERLNICREKGMGTYADPFSCDHFIICMAGSWSDVPPHVMACPPGTKYDEQLKICNYAFNVHCHH
;
A
#
# COMPACT_ATOMS: atom_id res chain seq x y z
N MET A 1 -41.23 30.96 -27.90
CA MET A 1 -40.63 29.74 -28.51
C MET A 1 -39.22 29.96 -29.05
N LYS A 2 -38.95 30.78 -30.07
CA LYS A 2 -37.61 30.87 -30.71
C LYS A 2 -36.42 31.06 -29.74
N GLY A 3 -36.54 31.89 -28.70
CA GLY A 3 -35.46 32.08 -27.71
C GLY A 3 -35.14 30.87 -26.82
N LEU A 4 -36.12 29.99 -26.57
CA LEU A 4 -35.94 28.82 -25.68
C LEU A 4 -35.02 27.75 -26.32
N VAL A 5 -35.09 27.63 -27.65
CA VAL A 5 -34.25 26.70 -28.42
C VAL A 5 -32.78 27.14 -28.41
N LEU A 6 -32.52 28.46 -28.39
CA LEU A 6 -31.16 29.00 -28.37
C LEU A 6 -30.49 28.77 -27.00
N ALA A 7 -31.22 28.94 -25.90
CA ALA A 7 -30.73 28.63 -24.55
C ALA A 7 -30.37 27.14 -24.39
N LEU A 8 -31.22 26.24 -24.90
CA LEU A 8 -30.95 24.79 -24.90
C LEU A 8 -29.76 24.41 -25.80
N ALA A 9 -29.56 25.08 -26.93
CA ALA A 9 -28.39 24.86 -27.77
C ALA A 9 -27.09 25.28 -27.06
N ILE A 10 -27.09 26.42 -26.37
CA ILE A 10 -25.91 26.92 -25.63
C ILE A 10 -25.58 25.98 -24.45
N LEU A 11 -26.58 25.50 -23.70
CA LEU A 11 -26.39 24.51 -22.64
C LEU A 11 -25.86 23.16 -23.13
N CYS A 12 -26.16 22.75 -24.37
CA CYS A 12 -25.54 21.58 -25.01
C CYS A 12 -24.14 21.84 -25.59
N SER A 13 -23.64 23.07 -25.55
CA SER A 13 -22.30 23.43 -26.03
C SER A 13 -21.26 23.66 -24.91
N LEU A 14 -21.64 23.41 -23.65
CA LEU A 14 -20.67 23.02 -22.62
C LEU A 14 -20.11 21.64 -23.00
N GLY A 15 -19.09 21.65 -23.85
CA GLY A 15 -18.40 20.44 -24.27
C GLY A 15 -17.88 19.68 -23.07
N TYR A 16 -18.00 18.35 -23.11
CA TYR A 16 -17.43 17.46 -22.11
C TYR A 16 -15.90 17.57 -22.21
N VAL A 17 -15.30 18.50 -21.47
CA VAL A 17 -13.86 18.55 -21.29
C VAL A 17 -13.50 17.28 -20.54
N ALA A 18 -12.98 16.30 -21.27
CA ALA A 18 -12.50 15.06 -20.68
C ALA A 18 -11.28 15.39 -19.81
N VAL A 19 -11.53 15.61 -18.51
CA VAL A 19 -10.48 15.79 -17.51
C VAL A 19 -9.62 14.54 -17.55
N GLY A 20 -8.36 14.71 -17.92
CA GLY A 20 -7.41 13.62 -18.14
C GLY A 20 -7.21 12.87 -16.84
N LYS A 21 -7.00 11.56 -16.93
CA LYS A 21 -6.76 10.76 -15.75
C LYS A 21 -5.43 11.16 -15.12
N HIS A 22 -5.37 11.13 -13.79
CA HIS A 22 -4.21 11.59 -13.05
C HIS A 22 -3.04 10.61 -13.19
N VAL A 23 -1.82 11.17 -13.19
CA VAL A 23 -0.57 10.41 -13.15
C VAL A 23 0.15 10.82 -11.88
N PHE A 24 0.16 9.92 -10.91
CA PHE A 24 0.78 10.12 -9.60
C PHE A 24 2.18 9.46 -9.59
N CYS A 25 3.20 10.18 -9.14
CA CYS A 25 4.59 9.74 -9.22
C CYS A 25 5.26 9.71 -7.84
N TYR A 26 5.46 8.53 -7.27
CA TYR A 26 6.33 8.42 -6.09
C TYR A 26 7.79 8.67 -6.49
N TYR A 27 8.46 9.50 -5.70
CA TYR A 27 9.89 9.76 -5.77
C TYR A 27 10.54 9.35 -4.45
N SER A 28 11.43 8.35 -4.49
CA SER A 28 12.20 7.94 -3.31
C SER A 28 13.35 8.91 -3.06
N SER A 29 13.29 9.61 -1.93
CA SER A 29 14.32 10.54 -1.47
C SER A 29 15.67 9.86 -1.19
N PHE A 30 15.74 8.53 -1.17
CA PHE A 30 16.97 7.74 -1.04
C PHE A 30 17.71 7.56 -2.37
N ALA A 31 17.06 7.81 -3.52
CA ALA A 31 17.64 7.58 -4.85
C ALA A 31 18.91 8.41 -5.13
N TYR A 32 19.08 9.55 -4.45
CA TYR A 32 20.30 10.36 -4.49
C TYR A 32 21.57 9.63 -3.99
N LYS A 33 21.43 8.50 -3.28
CA LYS A 33 22.55 7.65 -2.84
C LYS A 33 23.00 6.63 -3.87
N ARG A 34 22.18 6.32 -4.88
CA ARG A 34 22.57 5.37 -5.95
C ARG A 34 23.73 5.97 -6.74
N HIS A 35 24.70 5.15 -7.12
CA HIS A 35 25.87 5.61 -7.90
C HIS A 35 25.58 5.65 -9.41
N SER A 36 26.41 6.38 -10.18
CA SER A 36 26.40 6.40 -11.65
C SER A 36 25.00 6.64 -12.24
N ILE A 37 24.60 5.90 -13.28
CA ILE A 37 23.30 6.02 -13.97
C ILE A 37 22.07 5.77 -13.09
N GLY A 38 22.24 5.24 -11.86
CA GLY A 38 21.14 5.14 -10.90
C GLY A 38 20.91 6.41 -10.07
N ASN A 39 21.84 7.37 -10.08
CA ASN A 39 21.74 8.57 -9.25
C ASN A 39 20.60 9.48 -9.73
N PHE A 40 19.62 9.72 -8.85
CA PHE A 40 18.41 10.45 -9.20
C PHE A 40 18.10 11.55 -8.19
N LEU A 41 17.82 12.74 -8.70
CA LEU A 41 17.53 13.95 -7.94
C LEU A 41 16.23 14.62 -8.42
N PRO A 42 15.63 15.55 -7.65
CA PRO A 42 14.36 16.17 -8.01
C PRO A 42 14.39 16.87 -9.38
N GLU A 43 15.53 17.42 -9.80
CA GLU A 43 15.67 18.09 -11.09
C GLU A 43 15.57 17.15 -12.30
N ASP A 44 15.79 15.85 -12.10
CA ASP A 44 15.69 14.83 -13.15
C ASP A 44 14.22 14.51 -13.48
N ILE A 45 13.30 14.70 -12.51
CA ILE A 45 11.86 14.49 -12.71
C ILE A 45 11.32 15.46 -13.77
N ASN A 46 10.79 14.92 -14.87
CA ASN A 46 10.07 15.70 -15.86
C ASN A 46 8.69 16.13 -15.30
N PRO A 47 8.47 17.42 -14.99
CA PRO A 47 7.28 17.89 -14.27
C PRO A 47 6.00 17.90 -15.13
N TYR A 48 6.09 17.52 -16.41
CA TYR A 48 4.96 17.43 -17.32
C TYR A 48 4.45 15.99 -17.53
N LEU A 49 5.16 14.97 -17.01
CA LEU A 49 4.69 13.58 -17.07
C LEU A 49 3.74 13.22 -15.92
N CYS A 50 3.92 13.87 -14.77
CA CYS A 50 3.15 13.66 -13.54
C CYS A 50 2.14 14.81 -13.35
N SER A 51 0.92 14.51 -12.91
CA SER A 51 0.01 15.54 -12.36
C SER A 51 0.24 15.76 -10.87
N HIS A 52 0.75 14.74 -10.17
CA HIS A 52 1.14 14.79 -8.76
C HIS A 52 2.50 14.09 -8.57
N ILE A 53 3.40 14.67 -7.78
CA ILE A 53 4.55 13.96 -7.21
C ILE A 53 4.25 13.64 -5.75
N ILE A 54 4.64 12.46 -5.29
CA ILE A 54 4.61 12.06 -3.89
C ILE A 54 6.05 11.91 -3.43
N TYR A 55 6.45 12.72 -2.45
CA TYR A 55 7.78 12.66 -1.87
C TYR A 55 7.84 11.55 -0.80
N ALA A 56 8.57 10.47 -1.10
CA ALA A 56 8.72 9.31 -0.23
C ALA A 56 10.12 9.30 0.43
N PHE A 57 10.28 9.47 1.74
CA PHE A 57 9.27 9.68 2.78
C PHE A 57 9.73 10.73 3.80
N VAL A 58 8.77 11.32 4.50
CA VAL A 58 8.97 11.89 5.84
C VAL A 58 8.91 10.76 6.88
N ASP A 59 9.63 10.92 7.98
CA ASP A 59 9.78 9.92 9.04
C ASP A 59 9.11 10.42 10.35
N ILE A 60 8.83 9.53 11.28
CA ILE A 60 8.09 9.78 12.53
C ILE A 60 9.08 10.05 13.67
N SER A 61 8.81 10.99 14.58
CA SER A 61 9.67 11.23 15.76
C SER A 61 9.77 9.97 16.63
N LYS A 62 10.88 9.80 17.36
CA LYS A 62 11.12 8.55 18.14
C LYS A 62 10.07 8.30 19.24
N ASP A 63 9.39 9.34 19.68
CA ASP A 63 8.30 9.32 20.65
C ASP A 63 6.90 9.30 20.00
N GLY A 64 6.80 9.38 18.67
CA GLY A 64 5.54 9.34 17.92
C GLY A 64 4.68 10.59 18.08
N THR A 65 5.28 11.79 18.13
CA THR A 65 4.58 13.05 18.42
C THR A 65 4.69 14.11 17.31
N ASP A 66 5.75 14.12 16.51
CA ASP A 66 5.95 15.05 15.38
C ASP A 66 6.61 14.39 14.16
N LEU A 67 6.49 15.00 12.99
CA LEU A 67 7.18 14.59 11.77
C LEU A 67 8.64 15.05 11.77
N LYS A 68 9.55 14.21 11.27
CA LYS A 68 10.98 14.50 11.12
C LYS A 68 11.48 14.20 9.70
N PRO A 69 12.55 14.84 9.22
CA PRO A 69 13.23 14.43 7.99
C PRO A 69 13.49 12.91 7.94
N GLY A 70 13.14 12.26 6.83
CA GLY A 70 13.56 10.88 6.54
C GLY A 70 15.00 10.82 6.01
N ASN A 71 15.52 11.95 5.52
CA ASN A 71 16.85 12.09 4.95
C ASN A 71 17.54 13.35 5.49
N LYS A 72 18.83 13.24 5.80
CA LYS A 72 19.69 14.36 6.26
C LYS A 72 19.73 15.55 5.30
N ASN A 73 19.32 15.36 4.04
CA ASN A 73 19.28 16.36 2.98
C ASN A 73 17.86 16.89 2.64
N ASP A 74 16.81 16.56 3.40
CA ASP A 74 15.44 17.03 3.11
C ASP A 74 15.28 18.55 3.26
N HIS A 75 15.87 19.11 4.33
CA HIS A 75 15.62 20.48 4.81
C HIS A 75 16.63 21.51 4.27
N GLY A 76 16.24 22.79 4.38
CA GLY A 76 17.01 23.94 3.90
C GLY A 76 16.65 24.36 2.46
N PRO A 77 17.12 25.53 1.98
CA PRO A 77 16.75 26.05 0.66
C PRO A 77 17.26 25.19 -0.50
N ASN A 78 18.40 24.51 -0.30
CA ASN A 78 18.96 23.54 -1.25
C ASN A 78 18.58 22.09 -0.90
N GLY A 79 17.64 21.91 0.04
CA GLY A 79 17.15 20.60 0.48
C GLY A 79 16.24 19.95 -0.56
N LEU A 80 16.11 18.63 -0.48
CA LEU A 80 15.34 17.82 -1.43
C LEU A 80 13.84 18.17 -1.42
N TYR A 81 13.26 18.59 -0.29
CA TYR A 81 11.89 19.11 -0.25
C TYR A 81 11.74 20.35 -1.14
N ALA A 82 12.58 21.37 -0.91
CA ALA A 82 12.52 22.64 -1.65
C ALA A 82 12.74 22.44 -3.15
N ARG A 83 13.70 21.58 -3.52
CA ARG A 83 14.03 21.24 -4.91
C ARG A 83 12.91 20.46 -5.62
N THR A 84 12.20 19.59 -4.91
CA THR A 84 11.00 18.92 -5.45
C THR A 84 9.85 19.90 -5.64
N LEU A 85 9.66 20.83 -4.69
CA LEU A 85 8.61 21.85 -4.76
C LEU A 85 8.86 22.89 -5.86
N ALA A 86 10.13 23.21 -6.16
CA ALA A 86 10.52 24.07 -7.27
C ALA A 86 10.10 23.53 -8.66
N LEU A 87 9.75 22.24 -8.78
CA LEU A 87 9.15 21.70 -10.01
C LEU A 87 7.79 22.36 -10.34
N LYS A 88 7.08 22.91 -9.34
CA LYS A 88 5.86 23.71 -9.55
C LYS A 88 6.13 25.03 -10.27
N GLU A 89 7.37 25.54 -10.28
CA GLU A 89 7.76 26.71 -11.09
C GLU A 89 7.82 26.37 -12.58
N LYS A 90 8.19 25.12 -12.92
CA LYS A 90 8.18 24.60 -14.31
C LYS A 90 6.76 24.23 -14.76
N ASN A 91 5.96 23.65 -13.87
CA ASN A 91 4.56 23.29 -14.11
C ASN A 91 3.64 23.77 -12.97
N PRO A 92 3.01 24.95 -13.08
CA PRO A 92 2.14 25.49 -12.03
C PRO A 92 0.86 24.70 -11.72
N SER A 93 0.49 23.70 -12.52
CA SER A 93 -0.61 22.78 -12.18
C SER A 93 -0.16 21.49 -11.48
N LEU A 94 1.15 21.28 -11.33
CA LEU A 94 1.71 20.15 -10.59
C LEU A 94 1.42 20.30 -9.09
N LYS A 95 0.98 19.21 -8.46
CA LYS A 95 0.89 19.08 -7.00
C LYS A 95 2.06 18.25 -6.48
N VAL A 96 2.50 18.53 -5.25
CA VAL A 96 3.52 17.74 -4.54
C VAL A 96 2.99 17.40 -3.15
N LEU A 97 2.82 16.11 -2.88
CA LEU A 97 2.42 15.56 -1.59
C LEU A 97 3.64 15.04 -0.83
N LEU A 98 3.51 14.91 0.49
CA LEU A 98 4.52 14.32 1.36
C LEU A 98 3.99 13.01 1.96
N ALA A 99 4.64 11.88 1.68
CA ALA A 99 4.25 10.58 2.22
C ALA A 99 4.97 10.27 3.53
N VAL A 100 4.24 9.76 4.52
CA VAL A 100 4.80 9.12 5.72
C VAL A 100 4.63 7.60 5.62
N GLY A 101 5.68 6.84 5.88
CA GLY A 101 5.59 5.38 5.96
C GLY A 101 6.52 4.62 5.03
N GLY A 102 5.94 3.69 4.27
CA GLY A 102 6.61 2.68 3.47
C GLY A 102 7.07 1.46 4.28
N TRP A 103 7.35 0.37 3.58
CA TRP A 103 7.72 -0.92 4.17
C TRP A 103 8.85 -0.83 5.22
N ASN A 104 9.86 0.02 5.01
CA ASN A 104 11.10 0.01 5.79
C ASN A 104 11.01 0.61 7.20
N ILE A 105 10.07 1.52 7.48
CA ILE A 105 9.89 2.07 8.84
C ILE A 105 9.19 1.07 9.79
N GLY A 106 8.43 0.12 9.23
CA GLY A 106 7.61 -0.82 10.01
C GLY A 106 6.43 -0.15 10.71
N SER A 107 5.68 -0.94 11.47
CA SER A 107 4.48 -0.44 12.18
C SER A 107 4.76 0.20 13.54
N GLU A 108 5.91 -0.09 14.17
CA GLU A 108 6.19 0.31 15.57
C GLU A 108 6.15 1.84 15.79
N PRO A 109 6.72 2.70 14.92
CA PRO A 109 6.66 4.15 15.11
C PRO A 109 5.25 4.76 15.01
N PHE A 110 4.30 4.07 14.35
CA PHE A 110 2.91 4.54 14.24
C PHE A 110 2.10 4.31 15.52
N VAL A 111 2.39 3.24 16.29
CA VAL A 111 1.55 2.83 17.44
C VAL A 111 1.42 3.93 18.51
N PRO A 112 2.48 4.64 18.93
CA PRO A 112 2.36 5.70 19.93
C PRO A 112 1.48 6.87 19.46
N MET A 113 1.54 7.23 18.17
CA MET A 113 0.93 8.44 17.63
C MET A 113 -0.60 8.34 17.50
N ILE A 114 -1.16 7.12 17.42
CA ILE A 114 -2.61 6.88 17.26
C ILE A 114 -3.29 6.22 18.47
N ARG A 115 -2.52 5.73 19.44
CA ARG A 115 -2.95 4.88 20.58
C ARG A 115 -4.23 5.38 21.27
N ASP A 116 -4.30 6.68 21.51
CA ASP A 116 -5.39 7.37 22.21
C ASP A 116 -5.78 8.65 21.47
N GLU A 117 -6.86 9.31 21.90
CA GLU A 117 -7.35 10.53 21.24
C GLU A 117 -6.38 11.71 21.38
N HIS A 118 -5.68 11.82 22.50
CA HIS A 118 -4.79 12.96 22.75
C HIS A 118 -3.53 12.89 21.87
N THR A 119 -2.88 11.72 21.80
CA THR A 119 -1.75 11.48 20.89
C THR A 119 -2.17 11.69 19.43
N ARG A 120 -3.29 11.09 19.01
CA ARG A 120 -3.80 11.19 17.63
C ARG A 120 -4.12 12.63 17.22
N ASN A 121 -4.83 13.38 18.05
CA ASN A 121 -5.17 14.78 17.75
C ASN A 121 -3.92 15.68 17.75
N THR A 122 -2.94 15.41 18.62
CA THR A 122 -1.63 16.10 18.62
C THR A 122 -0.87 15.82 17.33
N TRP A 123 -0.81 14.56 16.90
CA TRP A 123 -0.17 14.14 15.65
C TRP A 123 -0.80 14.81 14.43
N ILE A 124 -2.14 14.76 14.30
CA ILE A 124 -2.90 15.40 13.21
C ILE A 124 -2.54 16.89 13.10
N GLN A 125 -2.54 17.61 14.23
CA GLN A 125 -2.23 19.04 14.26
C GLN A 125 -0.76 19.32 13.91
N ASN A 126 0.16 18.39 14.16
CA ASN A 126 1.56 18.54 13.76
C ASN A 126 1.77 18.21 12.28
N VAL A 127 1.05 17.23 11.72
CA VAL A 127 1.00 16.98 10.25
C VAL A 127 0.54 18.23 9.51
N VAL A 128 -0.59 18.84 9.90
CA VAL A 128 -1.10 20.08 9.27
C VAL A 128 -0.03 21.18 9.26
N LYS A 129 0.59 21.44 10.40
CA LYS A 129 1.66 22.46 10.54
C LYS A 129 2.85 22.13 9.65
N TYR A 130 3.33 20.88 9.64
CA TYR A 130 4.52 20.48 8.90
C TYR A 130 4.32 20.59 7.38
N VAL A 131 3.23 20.02 6.87
CA VAL A 131 2.88 20.00 5.44
C VAL A 131 2.73 21.45 4.92
N ARG A 132 2.02 22.31 5.65
CA ARG A 132 1.87 23.74 5.28
C ARG A 132 3.15 24.55 5.45
N LYS A 133 3.94 24.32 6.50
CA LYS A 133 5.24 24.99 6.74
C LYS A 133 6.23 24.74 5.61
N HIS A 134 6.23 23.52 5.06
CA HIS A 134 7.15 23.14 3.99
C HIS A 134 6.58 23.39 2.58
N GLY A 135 5.30 23.74 2.42
CA GLY A 135 4.72 24.16 1.13
C GLY A 135 4.17 23.03 0.24
N PHE A 136 3.95 21.85 0.84
CA PHE A 136 3.31 20.71 0.18
C PHE A 136 1.80 20.93 0.02
N ASP A 137 1.23 20.32 -1.03
CA ASP A 137 -0.19 20.45 -1.41
C ASP A 137 -1.07 19.34 -0.79
N GLY A 138 -0.47 18.37 -0.11
CA GLY A 138 -1.17 17.28 0.56
C GLY A 138 -0.25 16.34 1.31
N PHE A 139 -0.85 15.31 1.91
CA PHE A 139 -0.21 14.31 2.75
C PHE A 139 -0.68 12.91 2.36
N ASP A 140 0.24 11.96 2.41
CA ASP A 140 0.01 10.58 1.97
C ASP A 140 0.39 9.58 3.06
N MET A 141 -0.43 8.55 3.23
CA MET A 141 -0.42 7.66 4.40
C MET A 141 -0.07 6.23 4.01
N ASP A 142 1.21 5.89 4.10
CA ASP A 142 1.76 4.63 3.61
C ASP A 142 2.14 3.71 4.78
N TRP A 143 1.21 3.54 5.72
CA TRP A 143 1.40 2.58 6.80
C TRP A 143 1.23 1.15 6.27
N GLU A 144 2.34 0.42 6.19
CA GLU A 144 2.41 -1.00 5.80
C GLU A 144 2.67 -1.94 7.00
N PHE A 145 1.69 -2.42 7.76
CA PHE A 145 0.25 -2.12 7.74
C PHE A 145 -0.31 -2.08 9.18
N PRO A 146 -1.36 -1.28 9.46
CA PRO A 146 -2.08 -1.32 10.75
C PRO A 146 -2.47 -2.74 11.16
N ALA A 147 -2.51 -3.03 12.46
CA ALA A 147 -2.75 -4.37 13.01
C ALA A 147 -1.74 -5.47 12.59
N THR A 148 -0.63 -5.12 11.93
CA THR A 148 0.42 -6.07 11.52
C THR A 148 1.82 -5.57 11.88
N ARG A 149 2.84 -6.45 11.75
CA ARG A 149 4.27 -6.12 11.91
C ARG A 149 4.62 -5.41 13.24
N GLY A 150 3.91 -5.77 14.31
CA GLY A 150 4.10 -5.21 15.67
C GLY A 150 3.02 -4.21 16.11
N SER A 151 2.14 -3.76 15.21
CA SER A 151 0.95 -2.99 15.56
C SER A 151 -0.16 -3.91 16.10
N PRO A 152 -0.83 -3.57 17.22
CA PRO A 152 -1.88 -4.37 17.82
C PRO A 152 -3.21 -4.31 17.03
N PRO A 153 -4.09 -5.34 17.13
CA PRO A 153 -5.30 -5.45 16.31
C PRO A 153 -6.27 -4.26 16.35
N GLU A 154 -6.36 -3.54 17.46
CA GLU A 154 -7.27 -2.40 17.58
C GLU A 154 -6.82 -1.18 16.76
N ASP A 155 -5.57 -1.15 16.28
CA ASP A 155 -5.07 -0.10 15.39
C ASP A 155 -5.84 -0.05 14.07
N LYS A 156 -6.48 -1.15 13.65
CA LYS A 156 -7.47 -1.19 12.57
C LYS A 156 -8.53 -0.08 12.70
N TYR A 157 -9.07 0.09 13.91
CA TYR A 157 -10.11 1.07 14.21
C TYR A 157 -9.52 2.46 14.49
N ARG A 158 -8.37 2.52 15.19
CA ARG A 158 -7.65 3.77 15.44
C ARG A 158 -7.16 4.43 14.13
N PHE A 159 -6.81 3.63 13.11
CA PHE A 159 -6.43 4.10 11.78
C PHE A 159 -7.60 4.76 11.05
N THR A 160 -8.82 4.19 11.12
CA THR A 160 -10.04 4.87 10.65
C THR A 160 -10.23 6.24 11.32
N LEU A 161 -9.97 6.33 12.63
CA LEU A 161 -10.05 7.59 13.38
C LEU A 161 -8.93 8.57 13.02
N LEU A 162 -7.74 8.09 12.64
CA LEU A 162 -6.64 8.92 12.12
C LEU A 162 -7.00 9.52 10.77
N MET A 163 -7.42 8.70 9.81
CA MET A 163 -7.79 9.16 8.46
C MET A 163 -8.96 10.16 8.53
N LYS A 164 -9.98 9.89 9.37
CA LYS A 164 -11.05 10.85 9.65
C LYS A 164 -10.52 12.18 10.19
N GLY A 165 -9.70 12.13 11.24
CA GLY A 165 -9.21 13.35 11.91
C GLY A 165 -8.26 14.17 11.02
N LEU A 166 -7.42 13.52 10.20
CA LEU A 166 -6.62 14.20 9.18
C LEU A 166 -7.51 14.90 8.15
N TYR A 167 -8.51 14.19 7.62
CA TYR A 167 -9.43 14.74 6.61
C TYR A 167 -10.22 15.95 7.14
N GLU A 168 -10.76 15.84 8.36
CA GLU A 168 -11.51 16.92 9.01
C GLU A 168 -10.61 18.13 9.34
N ALA A 169 -9.39 17.92 9.84
CA ALA A 169 -8.44 19.00 10.11
C ALA A 169 -7.93 19.69 8.83
N PHE A 170 -7.80 18.95 7.71
CA PHE A 170 -7.43 19.52 6.40
C PHE A 170 -8.57 20.39 5.84
N GLU A 171 -9.82 20.01 6.07
CA GLU A 171 -10.98 20.85 5.78
C GLU A 171 -11.06 22.10 6.69
N GLU A 172 -10.72 21.98 7.97
CA GLU A 172 -10.74 23.09 8.93
C GLU A 172 -9.65 24.14 8.61
N GLU A 173 -8.38 23.73 8.43
CA GLU A 173 -7.30 24.65 8.08
C GLU A 173 -7.53 25.34 6.73
N ALA A 174 -8.19 24.69 5.77
CA ALA A 174 -8.58 25.33 4.51
C ALA A 174 -9.60 26.47 4.73
N LYS A 175 -10.59 26.25 5.61
CA LYS A 175 -11.63 27.23 5.96
C LYS A 175 -11.05 28.40 6.76
N GLU A 176 -10.10 28.14 7.66
CA GLU A 176 -9.43 29.18 8.46
C GLU A 176 -8.39 29.99 7.67
N SER A 177 -7.56 29.33 6.87
CA SER A 177 -6.45 29.97 6.15
C SER A 177 -6.85 30.60 4.80
N GLY A 178 -8.03 30.26 4.27
CA GLY A 178 -8.48 30.66 2.93
C GLY A 178 -7.72 29.98 1.79
N LYS A 179 -6.92 28.93 2.07
CA LYS A 179 -6.15 28.17 1.07
C LYS A 179 -6.96 26.99 0.52
N GLU A 180 -6.51 26.48 -0.62
CA GLU A 180 -6.96 25.19 -1.16
C GLU A 180 -6.71 24.06 -0.14
N LYS A 181 -7.69 23.17 0.04
CA LYS A 181 -7.62 22.04 0.97
C LYS A 181 -6.38 21.19 0.67
N LEU A 182 -5.64 20.78 1.70
CA LEU A 182 -4.62 19.75 1.56
C LEU A 182 -5.28 18.46 1.06
N LEU A 183 -4.69 17.81 0.06
CA LEU A 183 -5.09 16.47 -0.36
C LEU A 183 -4.69 15.45 0.73
N LEU A 184 -5.55 14.47 0.99
CA LEU A 184 -5.24 13.32 1.83
C LEU A 184 -5.35 12.02 1.02
N THR A 185 -4.27 11.24 0.97
CA THR A 185 -4.18 10.00 0.21
C THR A 185 -3.65 8.83 1.05
N ILE A 186 -3.68 7.62 0.50
CA ILE A 186 -3.30 6.37 1.18
C ILE A 186 -2.75 5.35 0.17
N ALA A 187 -1.58 4.78 0.41
CA ALA A 187 -1.19 3.50 -0.19
C ALA A 187 -1.98 2.35 0.45
N ALA A 188 -2.89 1.74 -0.32
CA ALA A 188 -3.80 0.70 0.16
C ALA A 188 -3.36 -0.69 -0.31
N ALA A 189 -3.51 -1.67 0.59
CA ALA A 189 -3.24 -3.08 0.29
C ALA A 189 -4.22 -3.70 -0.73
N SER A 190 -3.73 -4.73 -1.42
CA SER A 190 -4.36 -5.31 -2.62
C SER A 190 -4.98 -6.71 -2.44
N GLY A 191 -5.01 -7.26 -1.23
CA GLY A 191 -5.58 -8.59 -0.93
C GLY A 191 -6.17 -8.67 0.48
N THR A 192 -7.16 -9.54 0.71
CA THR A 192 -7.89 -9.63 1.99
C THR A 192 -6.98 -9.91 3.17
N TYR A 193 -5.88 -10.65 2.97
CA TYR A 193 -4.89 -10.93 4.01
C TYR A 193 -4.49 -9.66 4.79
N TYR A 194 -4.19 -8.57 4.09
CA TYR A 194 -3.91 -7.28 4.75
C TYR A 194 -5.18 -6.47 4.98
N ILE A 195 -6.10 -6.40 4.01
CA ILE A 195 -7.27 -5.50 4.10
C ILE A 195 -8.16 -5.84 5.30
N ASP A 196 -8.45 -7.12 5.52
CA ASP A 196 -9.34 -7.59 6.59
C ASP A 196 -8.69 -7.47 7.98
N GLN A 197 -7.36 -7.42 8.06
CA GLN A 197 -6.62 -7.11 9.29
C GLN A 197 -6.54 -5.60 9.54
N SER A 198 -6.20 -4.81 8.52
CA SER A 198 -5.68 -3.44 8.68
C SER A 198 -6.69 -2.31 8.51
N TYR A 199 -7.81 -2.52 7.81
CA TYR A 199 -8.71 -1.43 7.43
C TYR A 199 -10.18 -1.69 7.80
N GLU A 200 -10.95 -0.61 7.95
CA GLU A 200 -12.43 -0.66 7.87
C GLU A 200 -12.87 -0.13 6.50
N PRO A 201 -12.98 -0.97 5.45
CA PRO A 201 -12.88 -0.51 4.07
C PRO A 201 -13.92 0.55 3.70
N SER A 202 -15.20 0.28 3.97
CA SER A 202 -16.31 1.20 3.68
C SER A 202 -16.35 2.45 4.58
N LYS A 203 -15.50 2.56 5.61
CA LYS A 203 -15.32 3.79 6.40
C LYS A 203 -14.16 4.62 5.87
N ILE A 204 -12.99 4.03 5.62
CA ILE A 204 -11.80 4.80 5.25
C ILE A 204 -11.93 5.50 3.88
N ILE A 205 -12.69 4.92 2.94
CA ILE A 205 -12.97 5.53 1.62
C ILE A 205 -13.71 6.88 1.68
N GLN A 206 -14.30 7.22 2.83
CA GLN A 206 -15.00 8.48 3.06
C GLN A 206 -14.02 9.62 3.38
N TYR A 207 -12.82 9.30 3.90
CA TYR A 207 -11.86 10.24 4.48
C TYR A 207 -10.54 10.30 3.70
N ILE A 208 -10.63 10.20 2.37
CA ILE A 208 -9.51 10.30 1.43
C ILE A 208 -9.95 11.04 0.17
N ASP A 209 -9.03 11.71 -0.51
CA ASP A 209 -9.23 12.26 -1.85
C ASP A 209 -8.90 11.20 -2.92
N TYR A 210 -7.80 10.47 -2.78
CA TYR A 210 -7.44 9.34 -3.64
C TYR A 210 -6.91 8.14 -2.85
N MET A 211 -7.03 6.95 -3.43
CA MET A 211 -6.47 5.68 -2.96
C MET A 211 -5.45 5.17 -3.98
N PHE A 212 -4.20 5.03 -3.55
CA PHE A 212 -3.11 4.42 -4.31
C PHE A 212 -3.13 2.90 -4.04
N LEU A 213 -3.86 2.15 -4.86
CA LEU A 213 -3.98 0.70 -4.70
C LEU A 213 -2.69 0.01 -5.19
N MET A 214 -1.92 -0.56 -4.27
CA MET A 214 -0.60 -1.16 -4.54
C MET A 214 -0.72 -2.48 -5.32
N THR A 215 -1.08 -2.40 -6.61
CA THR A 215 -1.36 -3.54 -7.49
C THR A 215 -0.08 -4.18 -8.05
N TYR A 216 0.89 -4.40 -7.17
CA TYR A 216 2.20 -5.02 -7.38
C TYR A 216 2.62 -5.79 -6.11
N ASN A 217 3.78 -6.45 -6.12
CA ASN A 217 4.25 -7.33 -5.03
C ASN A 217 3.29 -8.49 -4.67
N TYR A 218 2.46 -8.93 -5.62
CA TYR A 218 1.65 -10.16 -5.48
C TYR A 218 2.50 -11.43 -5.31
N HIS A 219 3.68 -11.43 -5.94
CA HIS A 219 4.67 -12.50 -5.93
C HIS A 219 6.06 -11.88 -5.76
N GLY A 220 7.00 -12.66 -5.23
CA GLY A 220 8.38 -12.26 -5.02
C GLY A 220 9.19 -13.33 -4.29
N GLN A 221 10.41 -12.98 -3.88
CA GLN A 221 11.44 -13.88 -3.31
C GLN A 221 11.07 -14.62 -2.01
N TRP A 222 9.92 -14.33 -1.41
CA TRP A 222 9.34 -15.09 -0.29
C TRP A 222 8.66 -16.40 -0.73
N GLU A 223 8.44 -16.60 -2.04
CA GLU A 223 7.95 -17.85 -2.61
C GLU A 223 9.07 -18.74 -3.16
N LYS A 224 8.79 -20.05 -3.31
CA LYS A 224 9.75 -21.06 -3.81
C LYS A 224 9.63 -21.34 -5.30
N TRP A 225 9.03 -20.41 -6.03
CA TRP A 225 8.70 -20.53 -7.45
C TRP A 225 8.55 -19.14 -8.05
N THR A 226 8.82 -18.99 -9.34
CA THR A 226 8.63 -17.74 -10.07
C THR A 226 7.14 -17.35 -10.11
N GLY A 227 6.87 -16.06 -10.05
CA GLY A 227 5.53 -15.50 -10.16
C GLY A 227 5.56 -14.03 -10.56
N HIS A 228 4.63 -13.59 -11.38
CA HIS A 228 4.64 -12.21 -11.88
C HIS A 228 4.03 -11.24 -10.84
N HIS A 229 4.86 -10.36 -10.27
CA HIS A 229 4.47 -9.54 -9.11
C HIS A 229 3.31 -8.55 -9.34
N SER A 230 2.92 -8.29 -10.58
CA SER A 230 1.92 -7.29 -10.98
C SER A 230 0.94 -7.76 -12.07
N GLY A 231 0.74 -9.08 -12.24
CA GLY A 231 -0.13 -9.61 -13.31
C GLY A 231 -1.53 -8.98 -13.32
N LEU A 232 -2.04 -8.59 -14.50
CA LEU A 232 -3.36 -7.96 -14.63
C LEU A 232 -4.49 -8.96 -14.33
N TYR A 233 -4.29 -10.19 -14.78
CA TYR A 233 -5.17 -11.35 -14.67
C TYR A 233 -4.40 -12.52 -14.01
N PRO A 234 -5.07 -13.55 -13.46
CA PRO A 234 -4.41 -14.70 -12.84
C PRO A 234 -3.83 -15.66 -13.88
N HIS A 235 -2.72 -16.32 -13.56
CA HIS A 235 -2.22 -17.43 -14.38
C HIS A 235 -3.15 -18.65 -14.26
N LYS A 236 -3.16 -19.51 -15.29
CA LYS A 236 -3.97 -20.73 -15.33
C LYS A 236 -3.76 -21.63 -14.12
N ASP A 237 -2.52 -21.71 -13.61
CA ASP A 237 -2.14 -22.57 -12.49
C ASP A 237 -2.32 -21.93 -11.10
N ASP A 238 -2.73 -20.66 -11.02
CA ASP A 238 -2.89 -19.98 -9.73
C ASP A 238 -4.03 -20.55 -8.89
N PRO A 239 -3.96 -20.52 -7.55
CA PRO A 239 -5.00 -21.11 -6.70
C PRO A 239 -6.36 -20.50 -7.02
N LYS A 240 -7.40 -21.33 -7.09
CA LYS A 240 -8.76 -20.87 -7.44
C LYS A 240 -9.63 -20.55 -6.22
N THR A 241 -9.06 -20.63 -5.02
CA THR A 241 -9.70 -20.35 -3.72
C THR A 241 -8.69 -19.79 -2.72
N GLY A 242 -9.19 -19.11 -1.67
CA GLY A 242 -8.37 -18.54 -0.60
C GLY A 242 -7.61 -17.28 -1.00
N GLU A 243 -6.80 -16.73 -0.09
CA GLU A 243 -6.10 -15.45 -0.27
C GLU A 243 -5.19 -15.44 -1.51
N LYS A 244 -4.53 -16.56 -1.81
CA LYS A 244 -3.69 -16.69 -3.01
C LYS A 244 -4.45 -16.69 -4.34
N SER A 245 -5.79 -16.73 -4.33
CA SER A 245 -6.63 -16.58 -5.52
C SER A 245 -6.94 -15.12 -5.89
N GLN A 246 -6.40 -14.17 -5.11
CA GLN A 246 -6.69 -12.73 -5.20
C GLN A 246 -5.54 -11.92 -5.82
N LEU A 247 -4.44 -12.59 -6.18
CA LEU A 247 -3.12 -12.01 -6.39
C LEU A 247 -2.91 -11.47 -7.83
N TYR A 248 -3.82 -10.61 -8.29
CA TYR A 248 -3.76 -9.95 -9.60
C TYR A 248 -4.56 -8.63 -9.63
N GLN A 249 -4.18 -7.68 -10.49
CA GLN A 249 -4.67 -6.30 -10.44
C GLN A 249 -6.20 -6.17 -10.51
N GLU A 250 -6.85 -6.92 -11.41
CA GLU A 250 -8.31 -6.85 -11.58
C GLU A 250 -9.09 -7.25 -10.32
N TRP A 251 -8.62 -8.26 -9.57
CA TRP A 251 -9.28 -8.66 -8.33
C TRP A 251 -9.22 -7.56 -7.29
N SER A 252 -8.05 -6.93 -7.12
CA SER A 252 -7.86 -5.85 -6.15
C SER A 252 -8.70 -4.62 -6.49
N ILE A 253 -8.79 -4.29 -7.78
CA ILE A 253 -9.66 -3.23 -8.29
C ILE A 253 -11.13 -3.56 -8.03
N ASP A 254 -11.59 -4.77 -8.37
CA ASP A 254 -12.98 -5.19 -8.16
C ASP A 254 -13.33 -5.28 -6.67
N TYR A 255 -12.42 -5.68 -5.78
CA TYR A 255 -12.65 -5.65 -4.33
C TYR A 255 -12.99 -4.24 -3.84
N TRP A 256 -12.14 -3.24 -4.12
CA TRP A 256 -12.35 -1.88 -3.62
C TRP A 256 -13.56 -1.19 -4.27
N LEU A 257 -13.86 -1.48 -5.53
CA LEU A 257 -15.11 -1.04 -6.17
C LEU A 257 -16.35 -1.68 -5.52
N ASN A 258 -16.31 -2.96 -5.15
CA ASN A 258 -17.41 -3.64 -4.47
C ASN A 258 -17.57 -3.19 -2.99
N VAL A 259 -16.49 -2.75 -2.34
CA VAL A 259 -16.52 -2.03 -1.04
C VAL A 259 -17.24 -0.67 -1.14
N GLY A 260 -17.32 -0.10 -2.34
CA GLY A 260 -18.03 1.13 -2.63
C GLY A 260 -17.14 2.37 -2.83
N ILE A 261 -15.83 2.22 -3.11
CA ILE A 261 -15.01 3.39 -3.45
C ILE A 261 -15.51 4.04 -4.75
N SER A 262 -15.56 5.37 -4.79
CA SER A 262 -15.88 6.08 -6.03
C SER A 262 -14.72 5.97 -7.02
N LYS A 263 -15.04 5.75 -8.29
CA LYS A 263 -14.03 5.44 -9.33
C LYS A 263 -13.00 6.55 -9.52
N ASP A 264 -13.45 7.79 -9.42
CA ASP A 264 -12.67 9.03 -9.43
C ASP A 264 -11.67 9.18 -8.28
N LYS A 265 -11.74 8.31 -7.25
CA LYS A 265 -10.73 8.21 -6.18
C LYS A 265 -9.75 7.04 -6.33
N LEU A 266 -10.10 5.98 -7.08
CA LEU A 266 -9.29 4.76 -7.16
C LEU A 266 -8.18 4.88 -8.21
N VAL A 267 -6.92 4.80 -7.78
CA VAL A 267 -5.72 4.93 -8.62
C VAL A 267 -4.97 3.60 -8.62
N VAL A 268 -4.58 3.11 -9.81
CA VAL A 268 -3.95 1.78 -9.97
C VAL A 268 -2.43 1.87 -9.98
N GLY A 269 -1.76 1.04 -9.20
CA GLY A 269 -0.29 0.97 -9.11
C GLY A 269 0.37 0.25 -10.30
N ILE A 270 1.34 0.90 -10.91
CA ILE A 270 2.20 0.36 -11.98
C ILE A 270 3.65 0.38 -11.47
N PRO A 271 4.31 -0.78 -11.32
CA PRO A 271 5.71 -0.82 -10.93
C PRO A 271 6.64 -0.48 -12.09
N THR A 272 7.72 0.24 -11.82
CA THR A 272 8.82 0.52 -12.79
C THR A 272 10.08 -0.29 -12.45
N TYR A 273 9.87 -1.44 -11.78
CA TYR A 273 10.86 -2.42 -11.37
C TYR A 273 10.28 -3.81 -11.63
N GLY A 274 11.12 -4.84 -11.57
CA GLY A 274 10.68 -6.23 -11.54
C GLY A 274 11.07 -6.95 -10.26
N MET A 275 10.26 -7.93 -9.87
CA MET A 275 10.63 -8.91 -8.83
C MET A 275 11.40 -10.06 -9.48
N THR A 276 12.52 -10.43 -8.86
CA THR A 276 13.48 -11.36 -9.44
C THR A 276 13.73 -12.60 -8.59
N TYR A 277 14.11 -13.69 -9.25
CA TYR A 277 14.33 -15.01 -8.66
C TYR A 277 15.60 -15.64 -9.24
N THR A 278 16.28 -16.44 -8.43
CA THR A 278 17.25 -17.44 -8.92
C THR A 278 16.52 -18.77 -9.08
N LEU A 279 16.48 -19.28 -10.30
CA LEU A 279 15.90 -20.56 -10.70
C LEU A 279 16.66 -21.73 -10.09
N ALA A 280 15.96 -22.84 -9.84
CA ALA A 280 16.60 -24.11 -9.44
C ALA A 280 17.16 -24.90 -10.64
N ASP A 281 16.64 -24.63 -11.84
CA ASP A 281 17.09 -25.20 -13.12
C ASP A 281 16.98 -24.10 -14.21
N PRO A 282 18.08 -23.66 -14.85
CA PRO A 282 18.05 -22.67 -15.93
C PRO A 282 17.17 -23.05 -17.14
N ASP A 283 16.95 -24.34 -17.38
CA ASP A 283 16.11 -24.81 -18.50
C ASP A 283 14.60 -24.77 -18.15
N ASP A 284 14.23 -24.66 -16.86
CA ASP A 284 12.87 -24.33 -16.43
C ASP A 284 12.79 -22.85 -16.02
N HIS A 285 12.48 -21.99 -16.98
CA HIS A 285 12.31 -20.55 -16.81
C HIS A 285 10.84 -20.11 -16.90
N GLY A 286 9.89 -21.05 -16.79
CA GLY A 286 8.46 -20.77 -16.91
C GLY A 286 7.89 -19.97 -15.73
N VAL A 287 6.62 -19.59 -15.83
CA VAL A 287 5.84 -19.13 -14.66
C VAL A 287 5.60 -20.34 -13.75
N ARG A 288 5.95 -20.21 -12.47
CA ARG A 288 6.01 -21.28 -11.45
C ARG A 288 7.16 -22.29 -11.60
N ALA A 289 8.18 -21.95 -12.38
CA ALA A 289 9.48 -22.62 -12.30
C ALA A 289 10.00 -22.62 -10.85
N PRO A 290 10.56 -23.71 -10.31
CA PRO A 290 11.09 -23.75 -8.95
C PRO A 290 12.24 -22.75 -8.76
N ALA A 291 12.24 -22.02 -7.65
CA ALA A 291 13.23 -21.01 -7.33
C ALA A 291 13.93 -21.31 -5.99
N VAL A 292 15.22 -21.01 -5.91
CA VAL A 292 16.04 -21.21 -4.69
C VAL A 292 16.11 -19.96 -3.80
N GLY A 293 15.73 -18.79 -4.33
CA GLY A 293 15.67 -17.52 -3.62
C GLY A 293 15.38 -16.35 -4.56
N GLY A 294 15.50 -15.12 -4.05
CA GLY A 294 15.48 -13.91 -4.87
C GLY A 294 16.69 -13.82 -5.79
N GLY A 295 16.51 -13.16 -6.93
CA GLY A 295 17.57 -12.95 -7.91
C GLY A 295 18.68 -12.03 -7.41
N HIS A 296 19.81 -12.04 -8.10
CA HIS A 296 21.02 -11.29 -7.72
C HIS A 296 20.77 -9.78 -7.59
N LYS A 297 21.45 -9.15 -6.62
CA LYS A 297 21.37 -7.71 -6.34
C LYS A 297 21.77 -6.90 -7.58
N GLY A 298 20.90 -5.99 -8.02
CA GLY A 298 21.22 -5.05 -9.10
C GLY A 298 22.41 -4.14 -8.77
N GLU A 299 23.15 -3.69 -9.78
CA GLU A 299 24.33 -2.83 -9.62
C GLU A 299 23.97 -1.51 -8.92
N TYR A 300 22.80 -0.94 -9.24
CA TYR A 300 22.35 0.38 -8.82
C TYR A 300 21.26 0.34 -7.75
N THR A 301 20.34 -0.64 -7.81
CA THR A 301 19.31 -0.86 -6.77
C THR A 301 19.88 -1.54 -5.53
N ARG A 302 20.77 -2.52 -5.71
CA ARG A 302 21.52 -3.25 -4.65
C ARG A 302 20.64 -4.01 -3.64
N GLU A 303 19.43 -4.36 -4.04
CA GLU A 303 18.48 -5.15 -3.25
C GLU A 303 18.31 -6.56 -3.86
N THR A 304 18.24 -7.60 -3.04
CA THR A 304 18.07 -8.98 -3.54
C THR A 304 16.62 -9.16 -3.96
N GLY A 305 16.37 -9.82 -5.09
CA GLY A 305 15.01 -10.06 -5.57
C GLY A 305 14.32 -8.85 -6.22
N ILE A 306 15.02 -7.72 -6.45
CA ILE A 306 14.50 -6.53 -7.14
C ILE A 306 15.52 -6.04 -8.17
N LEU A 307 15.05 -5.63 -9.35
CA LEU A 307 15.80 -4.87 -10.34
C LEU A 307 14.94 -3.71 -10.86
N ALA A 308 15.52 -2.52 -11.04
CA ALA A 308 14.85 -1.40 -11.71
C ALA A 308 14.64 -1.69 -13.21
N TYR A 309 13.70 -1.00 -13.88
CA TYR A 309 13.45 -1.21 -15.32
C TYR A 309 14.73 -1.03 -16.15
N TYR A 310 15.54 -0.01 -15.86
CA TYR A 310 16.81 0.22 -16.55
C TYR A 310 17.86 -0.89 -16.30
N GLU A 311 17.80 -1.61 -15.18
CA GLU A 311 18.67 -2.77 -14.91
C GLU A 311 18.22 -3.99 -15.72
N ILE A 312 16.92 -4.32 -15.71
CA ILE A 312 16.36 -5.42 -16.53
C ILE A 312 16.62 -5.14 -18.02
N CYS A 313 16.50 -3.88 -18.43
CA CYS A 313 16.76 -3.43 -19.79
C CYS A 313 18.24 -3.57 -20.19
N LYS A 314 19.20 -3.19 -19.32
CA LYS A 314 20.63 -3.44 -19.51
C LYS A 314 20.91 -4.93 -19.71
N ASN A 315 20.32 -5.78 -18.87
CA ASN A 315 20.50 -7.23 -18.95
C ASN A 315 19.95 -7.83 -20.27
N LEU A 316 18.84 -7.29 -20.79
CA LEU A 316 18.26 -7.66 -22.09
C LEU A 316 19.08 -7.18 -23.30
N GLN A 317 19.90 -6.14 -23.16
CA GLN A 317 20.71 -5.58 -24.25
C GLN A 317 22.15 -6.11 -24.24
N ASP A 318 22.81 -6.10 -23.08
CA ASP A 318 24.25 -6.35 -22.94
C ASP A 318 24.56 -7.76 -22.42
N GLU A 319 23.72 -8.34 -21.55
CA GLU A 319 23.97 -9.64 -20.90
C GLU A 319 23.30 -10.83 -21.59
N GLY A 320 22.60 -10.60 -22.71
CA GLY A 320 21.97 -11.65 -23.51
C GLY A 320 20.77 -12.33 -22.86
N TRP A 321 20.13 -11.69 -21.87
CA TRP A 321 18.83 -12.12 -21.37
C TRP A 321 17.78 -12.04 -22.49
N LYS A 322 16.72 -12.83 -22.37
CA LYS A 322 15.57 -12.83 -23.28
C LYS A 322 14.33 -12.34 -22.54
N SER A 323 13.39 -11.76 -23.27
CA SER A 323 12.04 -11.48 -22.76
C SER A 323 11.00 -12.37 -23.44
N GLU A 324 10.06 -12.87 -22.65
CA GLU A 324 8.94 -13.71 -23.02
C GLU A 324 7.64 -13.08 -22.50
N TRP A 325 6.49 -13.45 -23.07
CA TRP A 325 5.21 -12.82 -22.74
C TRP A 325 4.20 -13.80 -22.13
N ILE A 326 3.62 -13.42 -20.98
CA ILE A 326 2.62 -14.20 -20.27
C ILE A 326 1.23 -13.79 -20.76
N ASP A 327 0.72 -14.45 -21.80
CA ASP A 327 -0.58 -14.12 -22.40
C ASP A 327 -1.72 -14.13 -21.38
N GLU A 328 -1.78 -15.12 -20.48
CA GLU A 328 -2.83 -15.20 -19.46
C GLU A 328 -2.81 -14.03 -18.46
N GLN A 329 -1.65 -13.42 -18.20
CA GLN A 329 -1.51 -12.33 -17.21
C GLN A 329 -1.33 -10.94 -17.85
N SER A 330 -1.14 -10.87 -19.17
CA SER A 330 -0.91 -9.64 -19.96
C SER A 330 0.32 -8.82 -19.54
N VAL A 331 1.43 -9.49 -19.25
CA VAL A 331 2.70 -8.93 -18.75
C VAL A 331 3.91 -9.71 -19.29
N PRO A 332 5.10 -9.10 -19.43
CA PRO A 332 6.33 -9.79 -19.81
C PRO A 332 7.04 -10.45 -18.62
N TYR A 333 7.96 -11.36 -18.90
CA TYR A 333 9.09 -11.65 -17.99
C TYR A 333 10.40 -11.65 -18.77
N ALA A 334 11.51 -11.54 -18.07
CA ALA A 334 12.87 -11.62 -18.62
C ALA A 334 13.66 -12.70 -17.90
N TYR A 335 14.59 -13.36 -18.60
CA TYR A 335 15.42 -14.40 -18.00
C TYR A 335 16.78 -14.54 -18.69
N GLY A 336 17.80 -14.97 -17.95
CA GLY A 336 19.16 -15.16 -18.44
C GLY A 336 20.01 -15.94 -17.44
N GLY A 337 20.66 -17.02 -17.89
CA GLY A 337 21.33 -17.96 -16.97
C GLY A 337 20.32 -18.58 -16.00
N ASP A 338 20.62 -18.57 -14.71
CA ASP A 338 19.71 -18.97 -13.63
C ASP A 338 18.80 -17.82 -13.13
N GLN A 339 18.82 -16.64 -13.77
CA GLN A 339 18.06 -15.48 -13.31
C GLN A 339 16.73 -15.30 -14.06
N TRP A 340 15.70 -14.87 -13.33
CA TRP A 340 14.35 -14.59 -13.83
C TRP A 340 13.81 -13.28 -13.22
N ALA A 341 13.09 -12.48 -13.99
CA ALA A 341 12.49 -11.21 -13.56
C ALA A 341 11.09 -10.99 -14.18
N GLY A 342 10.06 -10.82 -13.36
CA GLY A 342 8.73 -10.37 -13.80
C GLY A 342 8.62 -8.86 -13.61
N TYR A 343 8.26 -8.12 -14.66
CA TYR A 343 8.40 -6.66 -14.76
C TYR A 343 7.34 -6.03 -15.70
N GLU A 344 7.33 -4.70 -15.84
CA GLU A 344 6.49 -4.00 -16.84
C GLU A 344 7.27 -3.59 -18.09
N ASP A 345 6.60 -3.61 -19.25
CA ASP A 345 7.06 -2.96 -20.46
C ASP A 345 6.00 -1.98 -21.01
N LYS A 346 6.33 -1.30 -22.11
CA LYS A 346 5.40 -0.36 -22.76
C LYS A 346 4.11 -1.05 -23.23
N LYS A 347 4.12 -2.37 -23.50
CA LYS A 347 2.96 -3.15 -23.94
C LYS A 347 2.03 -3.50 -22.76
N SER A 348 2.56 -4.01 -21.63
CA SER A 348 1.76 -4.29 -20.43
C SER A 348 1.15 -3.00 -19.87
N ILE A 349 1.94 -1.92 -19.82
CA ILE A 349 1.45 -0.59 -19.42
C ILE A 349 0.34 -0.09 -20.34
N SER A 350 0.48 -0.22 -21.67
CA SER A 350 -0.58 0.19 -22.61
C SER A 350 -1.90 -0.59 -22.38
N ILE A 351 -1.81 -1.88 -22.02
CA ILE A 351 -2.98 -2.71 -21.69
C ILE A 351 -3.60 -2.26 -20.36
N LYS A 352 -2.79 -2.02 -19.33
CA LYS A 352 -3.24 -1.55 -18.01
C LYS A 352 -3.86 -0.15 -18.06
N ALA A 353 -3.25 0.77 -18.78
CA ALA A 353 -3.79 2.09 -19.08
C ALA A 353 -5.16 2.00 -19.81
N SER A 354 -5.26 1.11 -20.80
CA SER A 354 -6.53 0.82 -21.48
C SER A 354 -7.60 0.25 -20.54
N ASN A 355 -7.20 -0.50 -19.51
CA ASN A 355 -8.11 -1.01 -18.49
C ASN A 355 -8.58 0.09 -17.52
N ILE A 356 -7.67 0.93 -17.03
CA ILE A 356 -7.95 2.12 -16.20
C ILE A 356 -8.99 3.02 -16.89
N LEU A 357 -8.82 3.28 -18.19
CA LEU A 357 -9.78 4.04 -18.99
C LEU A 357 -11.12 3.31 -19.17
N LYS A 358 -11.13 2.01 -19.52
CA LYS A 358 -12.37 1.23 -19.67
C LYS A 358 -13.20 1.15 -18.38
N ARG A 359 -12.52 1.05 -17.24
CA ARG A 359 -13.14 1.01 -15.90
C ARG A 359 -13.50 2.40 -15.38
N ASP A 360 -13.06 3.47 -16.03
CA ASP A 360 -13.26 4.88 -15.68
C ASP A 360 -12.66 5.29 -14.33
N LEU A 361 -11.53 4.67 -13.97
CA LEU A 361 -10.82 4.92 -12.69
C LEU A 361 -10.12 6.29 -12.67
N ALA A 362 -9.64 6.73 -11.51
CA ALA A 362 -9.03 8.06 -11.31
C ALA A 362 -7.75 8.25 -12.14
N GLY A 363 -6.97 7.18 -12.28
CA GLY A 363 -5.75 7.16 -13.07
C GLY A 363 -4.78 6.07 -12.62
N ALA A 364 -3.49 6.34 -12.81
CA ALA A 364 -2.39 5.46 -12.43
C ALA A 364 -1.44 6.16 -11.45
N PHE A 365 -0.74 5.37 -10.64
CA PHE A 365 0.46 5.82 -9.96
C PHE A 365 1.65 4.93 -10.28
N VAL A 366 2.85 5.50 -10.30
CA VAL A 366 4.10 4.75 -10.45
C VAL A 366 4.83 4.60 -9.12
N TRP A 367 5.23 3.36 -8.83
CA TRP A 367 6.31 3.05 -7.87
C TRP A 367 7.50 2.52 -8.67
N SER A 368 8.50 3.34 -9.00
CA SER A 368 8.69 4.77 -8.68
C SER A 368 9.38 5.51 -9.83
N VAL A 369 9.35 6.84 -9.81
CA VAL A 369 9.87 7.66 -10.93
C VAL A 369 11.37 7.46 -11.17
N GLU A 370 12.15 7.17 -10.13
CA GLU A 370 13.59 6.88 -10.24
C GLU A 370 13.95 5.46 -10.71
N MET A 371 12.98 4.58 -10.99
CA MET A 371 13.24 3.20 -11.45
C MET A 371 12.85 2.97 -12.91
N ASP A 372 12.06 3.87 -13.51
CA ASP A 372 11.92 3.97 -14.97
C ASP A 372 13.25 4.40 -15.60
N ASP A 373 13.43 4.19 -16.90
CA ASP A 373 14.64 4.61 -17.61
C ASP A 373 14.64 6.12 -17.90
N PHE A 374 14.87 6.92 -16.85
CA PHE A 374 15.04 8.36 -16.96
C PHE A 374 16.27 8.75 -17.78
N GLY A 375 17.32 7.92 -17.79
CA GLY A 375 18.58 8.18 -18.49
C GLY A 375 18.60 7.86 -19.99
N ASN A 376 17.55 7.23 -20.52
CA ASN A 376 17.52 6.65 -21.88
C ASN A 376 18.63 5.59 -22.11
N VAL A 377 18.97 4.84 -21.07
CA VAL A 377 19.86 3.66 -21.11
C VAL A 377 19.32 2.61 -22.10
N CYS A 378 18.01 2.46 -22.18
CA CYS A 378 17.32 1.54 -23.08
C CYS A 378 17.31 1.96 -24.56
N GLY A 379 17.64 3.22 -24.88
CA GLY A 379 17.43 3.78 -26.22
C GLY A 379 15.95 3.95 -26.63
N GLN A 380 15.01 3.95 -25.67
CA GLN A 380 13.56 4.03 -25.92
C GLN A 380 12.96 5.43 -25.71
N GLY A 381 13.81 6.45 -25.51
CA GLY A 381 13.47 7.78 -25.00
C GLY A 381 13.51 7.82 -23.46
N ASN A 382 13.77 8.99 -22.88
CA ASN A 382 13.74 9.19 -21.43
C ASN A 382 12.32 8.88 -20.89
N TYR A 383 12.23 8.23 -19.73
CA TYR A 383 10.96 7.83 -19.09
C TYR A 383 10.05 6.99 -20.02
N PRO A 384 10.52 5.87 -20.58
CA PRO A 384 9.75 5.11 -21.56
C PRO A 384 8.49 4.48 -20.97
N LEU A 385 8.49 4.07 -19.69
CA LEU A 385 7.31 3.51 -19.04
C LEU A 385 6.32 4.62 -18.65
N LEU A 386 6.78 5.64 -17.92
CA LEU A 386 5.96 6.73 -17.43
C LEU A 386 5.38 7.57 -18.58
N SER A 387 6.13 7.84 -19.65
CA SER A 387 5.59 8.49 -20.84
C SER A 387 4.48 7.66 -21.48
N THR A 388 4.60 6.32 -21.52
CA THR A 388 3.54 5.44 -22.03
C THR A 388 2.27 5.51 -21.18
N ILE A 389 2.39 5.64 -19.85
CA ILE A 389 1.24 5.89 -18.97
C ILE A 389 0.59 7.22 -19.33
N THR A 390 1.37 8.31 -19.34
CA THR A 390 0.86 9.68 -19.55
C THR A 390 0.21 9.85 -20.93
N GLU A 391 0.83 9.32 -21.99
CA GLU A 391 0.26 9.32 -23.34
C GLU A 391 -1.03 8.49 -23.45
N SER A 392 -1.14 7.40 -22.68
CA SER A 392 -2.29 6.50 -22.72
C SER A 392 -3.49 7.01 -21.90
N ILE A 393 -3.29 7.53 -20.67
CA ILE A 393 -4.40 7.91 -19.77
C ILE A 393 -4.63 9.43 -19.66
N GLY A 394 -3.62 10.26 -19.92
CA GLY A 394 -3.66 11.73 -19.77
C GLY A 394 -4.35 12.47 -20.93
N GLY A 395 -5.30 11.83 -21.60
CA GLY A 395 -5.77 12.17 -22.94
C GLY A 395 -6.13 13.65 -23.19
N SER A 396 -5.26 14.35 -23.91
CA SER A 396 -5.47 15.66 -24.57
C SER A 396 -5.88 16.88 -23.71
N SER A 397 -6.09 16.75 -22.40
CA SER A 397 -6.53 17.86 -21.54
C SER A 397 -5.46 18.43 -20.60
N VAL A 398 -4.33 17.74 -20.42
CA VAL A 398 -3.06 18.48 -20.38
C VAL A 398 -2.90 19.06 -21.78
N ALA A 399 -3.23 20.35 -21.91
CA ALA A 399 -3.07 21.06 -23.16
C ALA A 399 -1.57 21.15 -23.48
N ARG A 400 -1.05 20.18 -24.25
CA ARG A 400 0.23 20.32 -24.94
C ARG A 400 0.15 21.63 -25.73
N PRO A 401 0.93 22.67 -25.38
CA PRO A 401 1.09 23.79 -26.30
C PRO A 401 1.68 23.21 -27.58
N ALA A 402 1.16 23.60 -28.74
CA ALA A 402 1.78 23.23 -30.01
C ALA A 402 3.14 23.94 -30.21
N ALA A 403 3.43 24.95 -29.38
CA ALA A 403 4.78 25.43 -29.13
C ALA A 403 5.57 24.36 -28.38
N ALA A 404 6.71 23.94 -28.94
CA ALA A 404 7.59 22.97 -28.29
C ALA A 404 7.92 23.40 -26.86
N HIS A 405 7.62 22.55 -25.88
CA HIS A 405 8.26 22.66 -24.57
C HIS A 405 9.78 22.67 -24.80
N PRO A 406 10.55 23.52 -24.10
CA PRO A 406 12.00 23.45 -24.18
C PRO A 406 12.42 22.02 -23.81
N GLU A 407 13.19 21.41 -24.71
CA GLU A 407 13.67 20.03 -24.61
C GLU A 407 14.17 19.75 -23.18
N PHE A 408 13.48 18.86 -22.46
CA PHE A 408 13.72 18.64 -21.03
C PHE A 408 15.04 17.87 -20.85
N LYS A 409 16.13 18.63 -20.76
CA LYS A 409 17.49 18.11 -20.64
C LYS A 409 17.78 17.71 -19.20
N ILE A 410 17.58 16.42 -18.95
CA ILE A 410 18.17 15.71 -17.82
C ILE A 410 19.69 15.89 -17.91
N ASP A 411 20.36 16.09 -16.76
CA ASP A 411 21.80 16.25 -16.71
C ASP A 411 22.47 14.88 -16.76
N THR A 412 22.62 14.33 -17.97
CA THR A 412 23.20 12.98 -18.20
C THR A 412 24.71 12.90 -17.96
N ARG A 413 25.33 13.92 -17.36
CA ARG A 413 26.73 13.84 -16.91
C ARG A 413 26.80 12.94 -15.68
N PRO A 414 27.80 12.04 -15.57
CA PRO A 414 28.01 11.27 -14.35
C PRO A 414 28.14 12.20 -13.14
N ARG A 415 27.09 12.20 -12.29
CA ARG A 415 27.11 12.89 -11.00
C ARG A 415 28.18 12.19 -10.14
N PRO A 416 29.08 12.91 -9.46
CA PRO A 416 30.11 12.26 -8.64
C PRO A 416 29.44 11.43 -7.55
N ASP A 417 29.84 10.16 -7.43
CA ASP A 417 29.16 9.21 -6.58
C ASP A 417 29.07 9.70 -5.13
N ALA A 418 27.88 9.55 -4.54
CA ALA A 418 27.71 9.73 -3.10
C ALA A 418 28.69 8.79 -2.37
N PRO A 419 29.41 9.26 -1.32
CA PRO A 419 30.32 8.39 -0.58
C PRO A 419 29.61 7.11 -0.12
N LEU A 420 30.25 5.97 -0.34
CA LEU A 420 29.74 4.66 0.04
C LEU A 420 29.67 4.54 1.57
N GLU A 421 28.54 4.97 2.13
CA GLU A 421 28.11 4.59 3.48
C GLU A 421 27.78 3.09 3.45
N ASP A 422 28.61 2.26 4.10
CA ASP A 422 28.36 0.82 4.23
C ASP A 422 27.01 0.60 4.93
N TRP A 423 26.08 -0.08 4.25
CA TRP A 423 24.74 -0.34 4.76
C TRP A 423 24.77 -1.49 5.77
N ALA A 424 24.68 -1.17 7.06
CA ALA A 424 24.20 -2.12 8.05
C ALA A 424 22.69 -2.32 7.84
N GLU A 425 22.29 -3.45 7.26
CA GLU A 425 20.88 -3.77 6.99
C GLU A 425 20.05 -3.82 8.30
N PRO A 426 18.86 -3.19 8.37
CA PRO A 426 17.87 -3.55 9.37
C PRO A 426 17.40 -4.98 9.08
N ASN A 427 17.66 -5.91 10.02
CA ASN A 427 17.61 -7.37 9.78
C ASN A 427 16.41 -7.84 8.94
N SER A 428 16.69 -8.54 7.84
CA SER A 428 15.68 -9.30 7.08
C SER A 428 15.10 -10.43 7.94
N VAL A 429 13.91 -10.21 8.52
CA VAL A 429 13.25 -11.21 9.38
C VAL A 429 12.68 -12.35 8.54
N THR A 430 13.49 -13.39 8.33
CA THR A 430 13.02 -14.66 7.76
C THR A 430 12.05 -15.35 8.72
N SER A 431 10.77 -15.38 8.39
CA SER A 431 9.69 -15.91 9.23
C SER A 431 9.65 -17.45 9.26
N GLY A 432 10.64 -18.07 9.89
CA GLY A 432 10.61 -19.48 10.27
C GLY A 432 9.66 -19.74 11.47
N PRO A 433 8.99 -20.90 11.54
CA PRO A 433 8.01 -21.17 12.59
C PRO A 433 8.66 -21.35 13.98
N ALA A 434 8.29 -20.49 14.92
CA ALA A 434 8.86 -20.47 16.26
C ALA A 434 8.45 -21.69 17.11
N LYS A 435 9.39 -22.61 17.37
CA LYS A 435 9.30 -23.56 18.49
C LYS A 435 10.00 -22.98 19.71
N GLY A 436 9.22 -22.41 20.63
CA GLY A 436 9.77 -21.76 21.82
C GLY A 436 10.31 -22.75 22.86
N THR A 437 11.39 -22.36 23.56
CA THR A 437 11.74 -22.87 24.89
C THR A 437 12.28 -21.74 25.76
N TRP A 438 11.86 -21.70 27.03
CA TRP A 438 12.29 -20.70 28.02
C TRP A 438 13.43 -21.25 28.89
N LYS A 439 14.54 -20.51 29.05
CA LYS A 439 15.36 -20.51 30.29
C LYS A 439 15.96 -19.14 30.59
N LYS A 440 16.14 -18.84 31.88
CA LYS A 440 16.63 -17.56 32.44
C LYS A 440 18.17 -17.55 32.55
N GLY A 441 18.80 -16.36 32.48
CA GLY A 441 20.17 -16.16 32.98
C GLY A 441 20.85 -14.86 32.58
N LYS A 442 20.96 -13.89 33.50
CA LYS A 442 21.91 -12.75 33.37
C LYS A 442 23.29 -13.15 33.90
N LYS A 443 24.36 -12.81 33.17
CA LYS A 443 25.60 -12.22 33.73
C LYS A 443 26.45 -11.56 32.63
N ILE A 444 27.51 -10.84 33.03
CA ILE A 444 28.11 -9.73 32.26
C ILE A 444 29.61 -9.94 32.07
N ALA A 445 30.08 -9.65 30.85
CA ALA A 445 31.44 -9.29 30.39
C ALA A 445 32.70 -10.05 30.86
N ALA A 446 33.54 -10.40 29.87
CA ALA A 446 34.99 -10.17 29.86
C ALA A 446 35.48 -10.08 28.41
N ALA A 447 36.66 -9.47 28.16
CA ALA A 447 37.18 -9.23 26.81
C ALA A 447 38.64 -9.69 26.63
N ALA A 448 38.96 -10.26 25.47
CA ALA A 448 40.30 -10.44 24.87
C ALA A 448 40.10 -10.92 23.41
N SER A 449 40.51 -10.18 22.37
CA SER A 449 41.88 -9.89 21.89
C SER A 449 42.51 -11.00 21.03
N ASN A 450 42.53 -10.75 19.70
CA ASN A 450 43.56 -11.10 18.72
C ASN A 450 44.07 -12.56 18.61
N LYS A 451 43.95 -13.13 17.39
CA LYS A 451 45.10 -13.24 16.47
C LYS A 451 44.70 -13.54 15.01
N LYS A 452 45.65 -13.31 14.10
CA LYS A 452 45.56 -13.52 12.63
C LYS A 452 45.82 -14.98 12.24
N ALA A 453 45.26 -15.36 11.09
CA ALA A 453 45.79 -16.35 10.12
C ALA A 453 45.88 -17.82 10.61
N GLU A 454 46.02 -18.82 9.74
CA GLU A 454 46.32 -18.81 8.29
C GLU A 454 45.62 -19.96 7.54
N VAL A 455 45.60 -19.92 6.20
CA VAL A 455 44.97 -20.95 5.35
C VAL A 455 45.97 -22.04 5.00
N VAL A 456 45.61 -23.31 5.26
CA VAL A 456 46.24 -24.48 4.61
C VAL A 456 45.19 -25.49 4.20
N THR A 457 45.24 -25.91 2.94
CA THR A 457 44.35 -26.91 2.32
C THR A 457 45.01 -28.29 2.25
N THR A 458 44.30 -29.36 2.64
CA THR A 458 44.51 -30.72 2.09
C THR A 458 43.23 -31.55 2.12
N ALA A 459 43.03 -32.36 1.09
CA ALA A 459 41.93 -33.33 0.97
C ALA A 459 42.36 -34.74 1.51
N PRO A 460 41.43 -35.71 1.69
CA PRO A 460 41.63 -36.84 2.59
C PRO A 460 42.09 -38.17 1.92
N PRO A 461 42.56 -39.14 2.72
CA PRO A 461 42.53 -40.57 2.40
C PRO A 461 41.34 -41.33 3.08
N PRO A 462 41.00 -42.56 2.64
CA PRO A 462 39.76 -43.26 3.04
C PRO A 462 39.98 -44.55 3.89
N THR A 463 38.96 -45.42 3.98
CA THR A 463 38.93 -46.80 4.55
C THR A 463 39.00 -46.92 6.10
N SER A 464 38.38 -47.90 6.78
CA SER A 464 37.48 -49.03 6.40
C SER A 464 36.65 -49.54 7.61
N ALA A 465 35.88 -50.63 7.39
CA ALA A 465 35.01 -51.45 8.28
C ALA A 465 35.62 -51.83 9.67
N GLU A 466 34.92 -52.42 10.67
CA GLU A 466 33.89 -53.49 10.62
C GLU A 466 32.78 -53.48 11.70
N ASN A 467 31.82 -54.39 11.48
CA ASN A 467 30.60 -54.74 12.21
C ASN A 467 30.76 -55.18 13.68
N GLN A 468 29.69 -55.01 14.46
CA GLN A 468 28.83 -56.07 15.05
C GLN A 468 27.65 -55.39 15.78
N GLU A 469 26.42 -55.88 15.92
CA GLU A 469 25.58 -57.00 15.43
C GLU A 469 24.69 -57.42 16.62
N SER A 470 23.37 -57.38 16.47
CA SER A 470 22.44 -58.07 17.38
C SER A 470 21.14 -58.46 16.66
N THR A 471 20.55 -59.58 17.08
CA THR A 471 19.42 -60.30 16.45
C THR A 471 18.06 -59.83 17.02
N SER A 472 16.88 -60.22 16.54
CA SER A 472 16.43 -61.24 15.58
C SER A 472 15.22 -60.71 14.80
N GLU A 473 15.13 -60.84 13.47
CA GLU A 473 14.67 -62.02 12.73
C GLU A 473 13.26 -62.56 13.10
N SER A 474 12.31 -62.36 12.17
CA SER A 474 11.37 -63.39 11.74
C SER A 474 11.14 -63.24 10.23
N GLN A 475 11.11 -64.35 9.49
CA GLN A 475 10.92 -64.37 8.04
C GLN A 475 9.75 -65.29 7.68
N GLU A 476 9.02 -64.95 6.62
CA GLU A 476 8.79 -65.95 5.58
C GLU A 476 8.85 -65.32 4.19
N LYS A 477 9.11 -66.13 3.17
CA LYS A 477 9.50 -65.72 1.81
C LYS A 477 8.82 -66.61 0.78
N LEU A 478 8.55 -66.06 -0.42
CA LEU A 478 8.82 -66.64 -1.75
C LEU A 478 8.47 -65.55 -2.81
N LYS A 479 9.44 -65.00 -3.56
CA LYS A 479 9.86 -65.38 -4.94
C LYS A 479 8.67 -65.46 -5.93
N VAL A 480 8.73 -64.95 -7.17
CA VAL A 480 9.84 -64.95 -8.15
C VAL A 480 9.90 -63.66 -9.02
N ARG A 481 11.14 -63.39 -9.49
CA ARG A 481 11.71 -62.47 -10.50
C ARG A 481 10.90 -62.03 -11.77
N PRO A 482 11.39 -61.01 -12.52
CA PRO A 482 10.58 -60.18 -13.44
C PRO A 482 10.61 -60.59 -14.92
N TRP A 483 9.87 -59.86 -15.77
CA TRP A 483 9.98 -59.90 -17.23
C TRP A 483 10.02 -58.50 -17.85
N THR A 484 10.80 -58.35 -18.92
CA THR A 484 10.92 -57.12 -19.73
C THR A 484 10.18 -57.30 -21.06
N GLN A 485 9.44 -56.29 -21.54
CA GLN A 485 9.54 -55.80 -22.92
C GLN A 485 8.59 -54.63 -23.24
N SER A 486 9.20 -53.60 -23.84
CA SER A 486 8.72 -52.82 -24.99
C SER A 486 7.22 -52.80 -25.35
N ARG A 487 6.58 -51.63 -25.23
CA ARG A 487 5.56 -51.20 -26.20
C ARG A 487 5.97 -49.89 -26.88
N LYS A 488 5.61 -49.76 -28.16
CA LYS A 488 6.08 -48.70 -29.07
C LYS A 488 5.21 -47.44 -28.98
N MET A 489 5.82 -46.29 -29.24
CA MET A 489 5.12 -45.01 -29.48
C MET A 489 4.13 -45.14 -30.64
N SER A 490 2.89 -44.67 -30.45
CA SER A 490 1.94 -44.38 -31.52
C SER A 490 2.09 -42.93 -31.97
N LYS A 491 2.67 -42.72 -33.16
CA LYS A 491 2.75 -41.40 -33.79
C LYS A 491 1.37 -40.94 -34.24
N TRP A 492 0.98 -39.70 -33.90
CA TRP A 492 0.00 -38.95 -34.68
C TRP A 492 0.72 -38.10 -35.74
N ARG A 493 0.12 -37.96 -36.92
CA ARG A 493 0.55 -37.04 -37.99
C ARG A 493 -0.69 -36.44 -38.68
N PRO A 494 -0.56 -35.26 -39.31
CA PRO A 494 -1.72 -34.47 -39.73
C PRO A 494 -2.36 -34.96 -41.04
N LEU A 495 -3.61 -34.55 -41.24
CA LEU A 495 -4.31 -34.61 -42.54
C LEU A 495 -4.01 -33.34 -43.36
N SER A 496 -4.01 -33.45 -44.68
CA SER A 496 -3.75 -32.32 -45.59
C SER A 496 -4.62 -32.34 -46.85
N GLU A 497 -4.99 -31.13 -47.28
CA GLU A 497 -5.46 -30.65 -48.59
C GLU A 497 -6.38 -31.49 -49.51
N LYS A 498 -7.40 -30.79 -50.04
CA LYS A 498 -7.67 -30.77 -51.50
C LYS A 498 -7.87 -29.33 -52.00
N LYS A 499 -7.27 -29.05 -53.17
CA LYS A 499 -7.34 -27.83 -54.02
C LYS A 499 -8.58 -27.87 -54.93
N ALA A 500 -9.10 -26.84 -55.62
CA ALA A 500 -8.93 -25.37 -55.79
C ALA A 500 -10.12 -24.91 -56.73
N PRO A 501 -10.20 -23.74 -57.47
CA PRO A 501 -9.29 -22.59 -57.63
C PRO A 501 -9.91 -21.15 -57.74
N THR A 502 -9.03 -20.13 -57.76
CA THR A 502 -9.07 -18.78 -58.45
C THR A 502 -10.40 -18.01 -58.63
N SER A 503 -10.53 -16.69 -58.35
CA SER A 503 -9.71 -15.58 -58.89
C SER A 503 -10.01 -14.19 -58.24
N LEU A 504 -9.23 -13.15 -58.61
CA LEU A 504 -9.26 -11.72 -58.20
C LEU A 504 -10.21 -10.85 -59.09
N PRO A 505 -10.43 -9.51 -58.93
CA PRO A 505 -9.65 -8.49 -58.19
C PRO A 505 -10.46 -7.38 -57.42
N GLN A 506 -9.80 -6.26 -57.11
CA GLN A 506 -10.25 -5.08 -56.33
C GLN A 506 -11.19 -4.11 -57.09
N THR A 507 -11.92 -3.22 -56.39
CA THR A 507 -11.92 -1.74 -56.66
C THR A 507 -12.65 -0.91 -55.57
N SER A 508 -12.25 0.36 -55.51
CA SER A 508 -12.77 1.54 -54.76
C SER A 508 -14.29 1.71 -54.55
N GLY A 509 -14.70 2.50 -53.54
CA GLY A 509 -16.06 3.10 -53.53
C GLY A 509 -16.50 3.87 -52.27
N THR A 510 -16.31 5.18 -52.28
CA THR A 510 -16.77 6.19 -51.31
C THR A 510 -18.26 6.22 -50.93
N THR A 511 -18.54 6.65 -49.68
CA THR A 511 -19.71 7.44 -49.20
C THR A 511 -21.13 6.85 -49.24
N GLY A 512 -21.92 7.13 -48.18
CA GLY A 512 -23.39 7.19 -48.26
C GLY A 512 -24.16 6.52 -47.11
N SER A 513 -24.60 7.31 -46.12
CA SER A 513 -25.75 6.91 -45.29
C SER A 513 -27.05 7.31 -46.02
N PRO A 514 -28.12 6.51 -45.91
CA PRO A 514 -29.28 7.07 -45.23
C PRO A 514 -30.00 6.08 -44.30
N SER A 515 -30.77 6.64 -43.35
CA SER A 515 -31.59 5.89 -42.40
C SER A 515 -32.97 5.50 -42.94
N LYS A 516 -33.50 4.35 -42.50
CA LYS A 516 -34.78 4.22 -41.73
C LYS A 516 -35.19 2.76 -41.49
N ARG A 517 -35.78 2.53 -40.28
CA ARG A 517 -36.91 1.66 -39.89
C ARG A 517 -37.21 0.41 -40.75
N LEU A 518 -37.50 -0.77 -40.17
CA LEU A 518 -38.54 -1.00 -39.15
C LEU A 518 -38.32 -2.30 -38.34
N ARG A 519 -39.14 -2.52 -37.28
CA ARG A 519 -39.17 -3.75 -36.44
C ARG A 519 -40.45 -4.56 -36.71
N TYR A 520 -40.39 -5.90 -36.60
CA TYR A 520 -41.49 -6.77 -36.11
C TYR A 520 -40.91 -8.15 -35.71
N LEU A 521 -40.84 -8.47 -34.41
CA LEU A 521 -41.75 -9.37 -33.66
C LEU A 521 -41.69 -10.88 -33.98
N TRP A 522 -41.43 -11.67 -32.94
CA TRP A 522 -42.31 -12.78 -32.53
C TRP A 522 -42.34 -12.92 -30.99
N ARG A 523 -43.48 -13.30 -30.40
CA ARG A 523 -43.68 -13.41 -28.93
C ARG A 523 -44.97 -14.20 -28.59
N LYS A 524 -44.93 -15.10 -27.60
CA LYS A 524 -46.06 -15.82 -26.90
C LYS A 524 -45.44 -16.88 -25.95
N LYS A 525 -46.02 -17.36 -24.83
CA LYS A 525 -47.24 -17.14 -23.99
C LYS A 525 -47.02 -17.97 -22.69
N PHE A 526 -47.60 -17.82 -21.49
CA PHE A 526 -48.51 -16.89 -20.76
C PHE A 526 -47.71 -16.24 -19.57
N VAL A 527 -48.17 -15.34 -18.69
CA VAL A 527 -49.45 -14.63 -18.41
C VAL A 527 -50.51 -15.32 -17.50
N ARG A 528 -50.26 -15.36 -16.18
CA ARG A 528 -51.20 -15.00 -15.07
C ARG A 528 -50.46 -15.02 -13.72
N ASN A 529 -50.86 -14.31 -12.65
CA ASN A 529 -51.79 -13.17 -12.51
C ASN A 529 -50.96 -11.97 -11.95
N HIS A 530 -51.32 -11.06 -11.02
CA HIS A 530 -52.56 -10.64 -10.33
C HIS A 530 -52.63 -9.09 -10.34
N LYS A 531 -53.31 -8.44 -9.37
CA LYS A 531 -53.36 -6.96 -9.20
C LYS A 531 -53.71 -6.54 -7.77
N ALA A 532 -53.18 -5.38 -7.35
CA ALA A 532 -53.81 -4.39 -6.49
C ALA A 532 -53.31 -2.97 -6.90
N ALA A 533 -53.94 -1.89 -6.44
CA ALA A 533 -53.66 -0.51 -6.86
C ALA A 533 -53.46 0.43 -5.64
N PRO A 534 -52.77 1.58 -5.78
CA PRO A 534 -52.43 2.45 -4.65
C PRO A 534 -53.57 3.39 -4.24
N GLN A 535 -53.56 3.84 -2.99
CA GLN A 535 -54.53 4.78 -2.42
C GLN A 535 -53.79 5.97 -1.76
N LYS A 536 -54.37 7.18 -1.84
CA LYS A 536 -53.82 8.42 -1.27
C LYS A 536 -54.47 8.78 0.07
N GLN A 537 -53.66 9.27 1.01
CA GLN A 537 -53.93 10.23 2.10
C GLN A 537 -52.68 10.26 3.02
N LYS A 538 -52.37 11.28 3.83
CA LYS A 538 -52.54 12.76 3.79
C LYS A 538 -51.54 13.35 4.81
N GLU A 539 -51.44 14.67 4.99
CA GLU A 539 -50.46 15.26 5.91
C GLU A 539 -50.65 14.87 7.40
N SER A 540 -49.54 14.78 8.11
CA SER A 540 -49.40 15.22 9.50
C SER A 540 -47.97 15.74 9.71
N ASP A 541 -47.82 17.01 10.08
CA ASP A 541 -46.52 17.57 10.47
C ASP A 541 -46.05 16.97 11.80
N ASP A 542 -44.75 16.72 11.92
CA ASP A 542 -44.07 16.87 13.21
C ASP A 542 -42.60 17.25 12.99
N THR A 543 -42.17 18.39 13.55
CA THR A 543 -40.85 18.98 13.30
C THR A 543 -39.99 18.93 14.56
N THR A 544 -39.08 17.96 14.64
CA THR A 544 -38.10 17.86 15.72
C THR A 544 -36.71 18.28 15.25
N SER A 545 -36.28 19.48 15.65
CA SER A 545 -34.94 20.00 15.39
C SER A 545 -33.91 19.41 16.37
N TRP A 546 -32.83 18.81 15.88
CA TRP A 546 -31.70 18.43 16.71
C TRP A 546 -30.85 19.67 17.04
N GLN A 547 -30.81 20.02 18.34
CA GLN A 547 -30.08 21.18 18.83
C GLN A 547 -28.60 20.88 19.01
N THR A 548 -27.72 21.76 18.52
CA THR A 548 -26.28 21.71 18.77
C THR A 548 -25.93 22.32 20.12
N THR A 549 -25.41 21.54 21.06
CA THR A 549 -24.97 22.01 22.37
C THR A 549 -23.65 22.79 22.28
N LYS A 550 -23.71 24.13 22.27
CA LYS A 550 -22.57 25.00 22.59
C LYS A 550 -22.83 25.73 23.91
N TRP A 551 -21.89 25.64 24.84
CA TRP A 551 -21.97 26.34 26.13
C TRP A 551 -21.20 27.67 26.10
N TRP A 552 -21.97 28.76 26.21
CA TRP A 552 -21.68 30.02 26.91
C TRP A 552 -20.37 30.77 26.60
N SER A 553 -20.53 31.95 25.99
CA SER A 553 -20.30 33.19 26.76
C SER A 553 -21.22 34.32 26.27
N SER A 554 -21.60 35.22 27.18
CA SER A 554 -22.42 36.42 26.92
C SER A 554 -22.20 37.42 28.06
N SER A 555 -21.82 38.66 27.79
CA SER A 555 -22.76 39.73 27.41
C SER A 555 -22.06 40.91 26.70
N PRO A 556 -22.80 41.85 26.06
CA PRO A 556 -22.23 42.74 25.04
C PRO A 556 -22.16 44.23 25.52
N PRO A 557 -22.26 45.30 24.70
CA PRO A 557 -21.15 46.28 24.64
C PRO A 557 -21.56 47.73 24.96
N ASP A 558 -20.59 48.65 25.03
CA ASP A 558 -20.88 50.09 24.96
C ASP A 558 -19.92 50.88 24.04
N LYS A 559 -20.32 52.11 23.70
CA LYS A 559 -20.01 52.77 22.42
C LYS A 559 -18.93 53.87 22.49
N LYS A 560 -18.42 54.17 21.30
CA LYS A 560 -17.91 55.47 20.75
C LYS A 560 -16.39 55.64 20.53
N SER A 561 -16.11 55.96 19.27
CA SER A 561 -14.97 56.73 18.72
C SER A 561 -15.05 58.22 19.15
N PRO A 562 -14.09 59.15 18.85
CA PRO A 562 -13.33 59.20 17.58
C PRO A 562 -11.85 59.69 17.65
N ASP A 563 -11.25 59.79 16.45
CA ASP A 563 -10.14 60.69 16.05
C ASP A 563 -8.74 60.45 16.68
N SER A 564 -7.60 60.60 15.99
CA SER A 564 -7.30 61.25 14.70
C SER A 564 -5.95 60.81 14.08
N LYS A 565 -5.81 60.94 12.74
CA LYS A 565 -4.58 61.39 12.00
C LYS A 565 -3.26 60.56 12.12
N GLU A 566 -2.22 60.73 11.30
CA GLU A 566 -1.98 61.18 9.91
C GLU A 566 -0.46 61.02 9.59
N SER A 567 -0.03 61.08 8.31
CA SER A 567 1.36 60.89 7.79
C SER A 567 2.00 59.49 8.01
N SER A 568 2.73 58.82 7.10
CA SER A 568 3.41 59.08 5.80
C SER A 568 4.94 59.25 5.85
N GLU A 569 5.63 58.63 4.87
CA GLU A 569 7.06 58.82 4.49
C GLU A 569 8.12 58.26 5.49
N SER A 570 9.35 57.88 5.09
CA SER A 570 9.86 57.35 3.80
C SER A 570 11.30 56.79 3.95
N VAL A 571 11.62 55.69 3.24
CA VAL A 571 12.85 55.37 2.45
C VAL A 571 14.28 55.76 2.96
N ALA A 572 15.27 54.88 2.66
CA ALA A 572 16.74 55.08 2.60
C ALA A 572 17.59 54.75 3.87
N SER A 573 18.91 54.47 3.80
CA SER A 573 19.74 53.66 2.86
C SER A 573 21.23 53.60 3.31
N SER A 574 21.85 52.42 3.37
CA SER A 574 23.31 52.18 3.53
C SER A 574 23.58 50.65 3.42
N GLN A 575 24.61 50.06 2.82
CA GLN A 575 25.97 50.44 2.34
C GLN A 575 26.99 50.80 3.44
N ASP A 576 28.13 50.11 3.64
CA ASP A 576 28.64 48.82 3.08
C ASP A 576 29.04 47.89 4.27
N SER A 577 30.11 47.08 4.40
CA SER A 577 31.35 46.74 3.65
C SER A 577 31.81 45.30 3.96
N ALA A 578 33.09 44.95 3.77
CA ALA A 578 33.67 43.61 4.04
C ALA A 578 35.03 43.68 4.81
N GLU A 579 35.74 42.54 4.87
CA GLU A 579 37.10 42.27 5.42
C GLU A 579 37.25 42.08 6.96
N ASP A 580 38.19 41.27 7.49
CA ASP A 580 38.66 39.92 7.09
C ASP A 580 39.48 39.19 8.21
N VAL A 581 39.70 37.88 8.06
CA VAL A 581 40.90 37.07 8.47
C VAL A 581 41.29 36.78 9.96
N ASN A 582 41.65 35.49 10.17
CA ASN A 582 42.58 34.85 11.15
C ASN A 582 42.20 34.27 12.55
N HIS A 583 42.20 32.92 12.59
CA HIS A 583 42.89 31.98 13.51
C HIS A 583 43.49 32.41 14.88
N VAL A 584 43.33 31.53 15.88
CA VAL A 584 44.41 30.74 16.53
C VAL A 584 43.82 29.59 17.41
N GLN A 585 44.59 28.53 17.70
CA GLN A 585 44.20 27.38 18.55
C GLN A 585 44.76 27.50 19.99
N HIS A 586 44.14 26.84 21.00
CA HIS A 586 44.79 25.78 21.82
C HIS A 586 43.93 25.24 23.01
N HIS A 587 44.17 23.97 23.36
CA HIS A 587 43.84 23.26 24.63
C HIS A 587 44.98 23.49 25.69
N PRO A 588 45.00 22.94 26.94
CA PRO A 588 44.19 21.85 27.54
C PRO A 588 43.75 21.96 29.04
N GLN A 589 42.93 20.99 29.47
CA GLN A 589 42.94 20.20 30.74
C GLN A 589 42.84 20.76 32.20
N GLU A 590 41.92 20.08 32.92
CA GLU A 590 42.05 19.41 34.25
C GLU A 590 41.62 20.03 35.61
N LYS A 591 40.83 19.20 36.32
CA LYS A 591 40.76 18.89 37.77
C LYS A 591 40.38 19.98 38.80
N ASN A 592 39.31 19.65 39.54
CA ASN A 592 39.39 19.63 41.01
C ASN A 592 38.40 18.61 41.63
N HIS A 593 38.73 18.10 42.82
CA HIS A 593 37.92 17.20 43.67
C HIS A 593 37.83 17.81 45.09
N VAL A 594 36.80 17.45 45.89
CA VAL A 594 36.93 17.03 47.32
C VAL A 594 35.55 16.80 47.99
N VAL A 595 35.25 15.52 48.24
CA VAL A 595 34.69 14.88 49.47
C VAL A 595 33.67 15.61 50.38
N ARG A 596 32.53 14.95 50.68
CA ARG A 596 32.02 14.76 52.07
C ARG A 596 31.01 13.60 52.27
N THR A 597 31.46 12.59 53.02
CA THR A 597 30.79 11.72 54.03
C THR A 597 29.27 11.43 54.01
N ALA A 598 28.99 10.13 54.02
CA ALA A 598 27.74 9.38 54.26
C ALA A 598 26.99 9.60 55.60
N ALA A 599 25.71 9.19 55.68
CA ALA A 599 25.15 8.16 56.60
C ALA A 599 23.60 8.08 56.60
N HIS A 600 23.07 6.94 57.07
CA HIS A 600 21.66 6.48 57.16
C HIS A 600 20.58 7.41 57.75
N GLU A 601 19.33 7.23 57.33
CA GLU A 601 18.26 6.66 58.19
C GLU A 601 17.06 6.11 57.37
N HIS A 602 16.14 5.37 58.03
CA HIS A 602 14.90 4.79 57.44
C HIS A 602 13.65 5.51 57.96
N ALA A 603 12.59 5.59 57.15
CA ALA A 603 11.25 5.99 57.58
C ALA A 603 10.18 5.18 56.81
N GLU A 604 8.99 5.02 57.42
CA GLU A 604 7.87 4.21 56.91
C GLU A 604 6.76 5.08 56.29
N GLU A 605 6.00 4.55 55.33
CA GLU A 605 4.80 5.21 54.77
C GLU A 605 3.50 4.62 55.36
N PRO A 606 2.50 5.46 55.73
CA PRO A 606 1.22 5.01 56.28
C PRO A 606 0.17 4.67 55.20
N LYS A 607 -0.77 3.80 55.55
CA LYS A 607 -1.84 3.30 54.67
C LYS A 607 -2.96 4.34 54.46
N SER A 608 -3.47 4.45 53.24
CA SER A 608 -4.64 5.28 52.89
C SER A 608 -5.98 4.55 53.09
N ASN A 609 -6.92 5.17 53.80
CA ASN A 609 -8.31 4.70 53.89
C ASN A 609 -9.12 5.03 52.63
N SER A 610 -10.07 4.16 52.26
CA SER A 610 -11.13 4.46 51.28
C SER A 610 -12.49 4.62 51.99
N PRO A 611 -13.31 5.64 51.67
CA PRO A 611 -14.68 5.73 52.14
C PRO A 611 -15.62 4.89 51.27
N ALA A 612 -16.64 4.28 51.88
CA ALA A 612 -17.68 3.54 51.17
C ALA A 612 -18.78 4.46 50.62
N ALA A 613 -19.38 4.09 49.49
CA ALA A 613 -20.60 4.67 48.94
C ALA A 613 -21.68 3.60 48.82
N SER A 614 -22.96 3.99 48.91
CA SER A 614 -24.09 3.07 49.14
C SER A 614 -24.54 2.31 47.90
N SER A 615 -24.95 1.06 48.09
CA SER A 615 -25.54 0.20 47.07
C SER A 615 -26.98 0.58 46.70
N HIS A 616 -27.30 0.45 45.40
CA HIS A 616 -28.65 0.17 44.93
C HIS A 616 -28.70 -1.29 44.47
N HIS A 617 -29.61 -2.09 45.03
CA HIS A 617 -29.85 -3.45 44.56
C HIS A 617 -30.73 -3.43 43.29
N GLY A 618 -30.09 -3.63 42.14
CA GLY A 618 -30.66 -4.47 41.08
C GLY A 618 -30.09 -5.89 41.22
N SER A 619 -30.84 -6.91 40.79
CA SER A 619 -30.42 -8.31 40.88
C SER A 619 -29.27 -8.63 39.93
N SER A 620 -28.10 -9.00 40.45
CA SER A 620 -26.94 -9.42 39.65
C SER A 620 -26.95 -10.91 39.27
N GLU A 621 -27.66 -11.75 40.04
CA GLU A 621 -27.58 -13.22 40.00
C GLU A 621 -27.69 -13.82 38.59
N GLY A 622 -28.61 -13.33 37.75
CA GLY A 622 -28.80 -13.85 36.38
C GLY A 622 -27.70 -13.46 35.37
N VAL A 623 -26.92 -12.40 35.62
CA VAL A 623 -25.83 -11.97 34.72
C VAL A 623 -24.58 -12.83 34.91
N ASP A 624 -24.34 -13.27 36.15
CA ASP A 624 -23.22 -14.14 36.50
C ASP A 624 -23.45 -15.56 35.95
N GLU A 625 -24.67 -16.11 36.08
CA GLU A 625 -25.05 -17.41 35.49
C GLU A 625 -24.95 -17.42 33.95
N GLU A 626 -25.44 -16.36 33.28
CA GLU A 626 -25.34 -16.18 31.83
C GLU A 626 -23.88 -16.11 31.32
N MET A 627 -22.94 -15.66 32.16
CA MET A 627 -21.52 -15.58 31.81
C MET A 627 -20.81 -16.92 32.02
N ASP A 628 -21.11 -17.61 33.12
CA ASP A 628 -20.50 -18.90 33.44
C ASP A 628 -20.87 -20.01 32.43
N GLU A 629 -22.11 -20.04 31.94
CA GLU A 629 -22.49 -21.04 30.92
C GLU A 629 -21.78 -20.80 29.57
N ARG A 630 -21.66 -19.53 29.14
CA ARG A 630 -20.88 -19.16 27.94
C ARG A 630 -19.38 -19.49 28.11
N LEU A 631 -18.82 -19.26 29.30
CA LEU A 631 -17.46 -19.66 29.65
C LEU A 631 -17.26 -21.19 29.63
N ASN A 632 -18.26 -21.96 30.06
CA ASN A 632 -18.19 -23.43 30.01
C ASN A 632 -18.23 -23.96 28.58
N ILE A 633 -19.06 -23.40 27.69
CA ILE A 633 -19.03 -23.74 26.24
C ILE A 633 -17.62 -23.51 25.66
N CYS A 634 -16.97 -22.42 26.03
CA CYS A 634 -15.57 -22.18 25.64
C CYS A 634 -14.62 -23.24 26.21
N ARG A 635 -14.67 -23.52 27.52
CA ARG A 635 -13.83 -24.53 28.19
C ARG A 635 -13.96 -25.93 27.57
N GLU A 636 -15.16 -26.32 27.13
CA GLU A 636 -15.42 -27.62 26.51
C GLU A 636 -15.10 -27.68 25.02
N LYS A 637 -15.62 -26.73 24.22
CA LYS A 637 -15.50 -26.78 22.74
C LYS A 637 -14.17 -26.20 22.23
N GLY A 638 -13.46 -25.41 23.03
CA GLY A 638 -12.19 -24.78 22.67
C GLY A 638 -12.33 -23.56 21.76
N MET A 639 -11.27 -23.19 21.05
CA MET A 639 -11.20 -21.92 20.29
C MET A 639 -12.04 -21.98 19.01
N GLY A 640 -12.97 -21.04 18.85
CA GLY A 640 -13.93 -21.04 17.74
C GLY A 640 -15.18 -20.21 18.00
N THR A 641 -16.21 -20.44 17.17
CA THR A 641 -17.48 -19.70 17.18
C THR A 641 -18.64 -20.65 17.43
N TYR A 642 -19.49 -20.34 18.40
CA TYR A 642 -20.57 -21.22 18.87
C TYR A 642 -21.89 -20.46 19.05
N ALA A 643 -23.01 -21.17 19.07
CA ALA A 643 -24.29 -20.55 19.38
C ALA A 643 -24.27 -19.96 20.80
N ASP A 644 -24.94 -18.82 21.00
CA ASP A 644 -25.20 -18.31 22.34
C ASP A 644 -26.38 -19.10 22.94
N PRO A 645 -26.20 -19.83 24.07
CA PRO A 645 -27.26 -20.64 24.68
C PRO A 645 -28.50 -19.83 25.07
N PHE A 646 -28.38 -18.50 25.19
CA PHE A 646 -29.50 -17.62 25.56
C PHE A 646 -30.16 -16.92 24.36
N SER A 647 -29.58 -16.96 23.15
CA SER A 647 -30.14 -16.24 21.99
C SER A 647 -29.65 -16.76 20.63
N CYS A 648 -30.57 -17.24 19.78
CA CYS A 648 -30.24 -17.58 18.39
C CYS A 648 -29.93 -16.35 17.50
N ASP A 649 -30.24 -15.14 17.99
CA ASP A 649 -29.92 -13.88 17.33
C ASP A 649 -28.49 -13.40 17.72
N HIS A 650 -27.79 -14.17 18.56
CA HIS A 650 -26.40 -13.96 18.97
C HIS A 650 -25.56 -15.23 18.79
N PHE A 651 -24.24 -15.06 18.90
CA PHE A 651 -23.25 -16.13 18.94
C PHE A 651 -22.07 -15.73 19.82
N ILE A 652 -21.30 -16.70 20.31
CA ILE A 652 -20.12 -16.45 21.13
C ILE A 652 -18.83 -16.78 20.38
N ILE A 653 -17.79 -15.95 20.58
CA ILE A 653 -16.43 -16.20 20.10
C ILE A 653 -15.55 -16.53 21.31
N CYS A 654 -14.97 -17.73 21.30
CA CYS A 654 -13.99 -18.20 22.27
C CYS A 654 -12.58 -18.04 21.70
N MET A 655 -11.72 -17.26 22.38
CA MET A 655 -10.37 -16.95 21.93
C MET A 655 -9.29 -17.68 22.74
N ALA A 656 -8.04 -17.63 22.29
CA ALA A 656 -6.90 -18.15 23.03
C ALA A 656 -6.71 -17.38 24.36
N GLY A 657 -7.24 -17.95 25.45
CA GLY A 657 -7.28 -17.31 26.77
C GLY A 657 -8.67 -17.28 27.41
N SER A 658 -9.75 -17.58 26.66
CA SER A 658 -11.15 -17.56 27.16
C SER A 658 -11.51 -18.66 28.18
N TRP A 659 -10.52 -19.34 28.75
CA TRP A 659 -10.62 -20.31 29.84
C TRP A 659 -9.87 -19.83 31.10
N SER A 660 -9.12 -18.73 31.00
CA SER A 660 -8.31 -18.10 32.04
C SER A 660 -8.56 -16.59 32.04
N ASP A 661 -9.61 -16.18 32.75
CA ASP A 661 -9.93 -14.79 33.13
C ASP A 661 -10.32 -13.82 31.99
N VAL A 662 -10.59 -14.32 30.78
CA VAL A 662 -11.16 -13.53 29.66
C VAL A 662 -12.56 -14.05 29.30
N PRO A 663 -13.64 -13.26 29.43
CA PRO A 663 -14.99 -13.69 29.04
C PRO A 663 -15.12 -13.84 27.52
N PRO A 664 -16.04 -14.70 27.03
CA PRO A 664 -16.33 -14.82 25.61
C PRO A 664 -16.96 -13.55 25.04
N HIS A 665 -16.64 -13.24 23.78
CA HIS A 665 -17.30 -12.15 23.07
C HIS A 665 -18.65 -12.60 22.53
N VAL A 666 -19.73 -12.10 23.12
CA VAL A 666 -21.10 -12.23 22.59
C VAL A 666 -21.28 -11.24 21.44
N MET A 667 -21.71 -11.74 20.28
CA MET A 667 -21.86 -11.00 19.04
C MET A 667 -23.28 -11.16 18.50
N ALA A 668 -23.95 -10.06 18.13
CA ALA A 668 -25.27 -10.11 17.50
C ALA A 668 -25.16 -10.46 16.00
N CYS A 669 -26.11 -11.23 15.49
CA CYS A 669 -26.29 -11.45 14.06
C CYS A 669 -26.96 -10.23 13.38
N PRO A 670 -26.69 -9.98 12.08
CA PRO A 670 -27.39 -8.94 11.31
C PRO A 670 -28.91 -9.08 11.35
N PRO A 671 -29.68 -7.96 11.36
CA PRO A 671 -31.14 -8.02 11.45
C PRO A 671 -31.80 -8.92 10.39
N GLY A 672 -32.61 -9.88 10.86
CA GLY A 672 -33.27 -10.89 10.00
C GLY A 672 -32.46 -12.18 9.77
N THR A 673 -31.27 -12.29 10.37
CA THR A 673 -30.44 -13.52 10.37
C THR A 673 -30.28 -14.08 11.78
N LYS A 674 -30.01 -15.38 11.88
CA LYS A 674 -29.77 -16.13 13.11
C LYS A 674 -28.49 -16.94 12.99
N TYR A 675 -27.85 -17.28 14.11
CA TYR A 675 -26.62 -18.06 14.07
C TYR A 675 -26.88 -19.53 13.73
N ASP A 676 -26.19 -20.01 12.70
CA ASP A 676 -26.26 -21.37 12.18
C ASP A 676 -25.09 -22.19 12.76
N GLU A 677 -25.33 -23.04 13.77
CA GLU A 677 -24.22 -23.80 14.39
C GLU A 677 -23.61 -24.83 13.42
N GLN A 678 -24.29 -25.22 12.34
CA GLN A 678 -23.74 -26.12 11.33
C GLN A 678 -22.81 -25.39 10.34
N LEU A 679 -23.19 -24.19 9.88
CA LEU A 679 -22.42 -23.39 8.93
C LEU A 679 -21.43 -22.41 9.60
N LYS A 680 -21.52 -22.20 10.91
CA LYS A 680 -20.71 -21.26 11.72
C LYS A 680 -20.82 -19.79 11.28
N ILE A 681 -21.98 -19.39 10.78
CA ILE A 681 -22.28 -18.04 10.27
C ILE A 681 -23.69 -17.61 10.65
N CYS A 682 -23.98 -16.31 10.54
CA CYS A 682 -25.36 -15.83 10.56
C CYS A 682 -26.05 -16.12 9.22
N ASN A 683 -27.09 -16.95 9.24
CA ASN A 683 -27.88 -17.38 8.08
C ASN A 683 -29.31 -16.80 8.17
N TYR A 684 -30.06 -16.73 7.08
CA TYR A 684 -31.44 -16.22 7.12
C TYR A 684 -32.30 -17.01 8.12
N ALA A 685 -33.10 -16.30 8.92
CA ALA A 685 -33.80 -16.90 10.06
C ALA A 685 -34.75 -18.08 9.72
N PHE A 686 -35.15 -18.24 8.46
CA PHE A 686 -35.97 -19.37 7.99
C PHE A 686 -35.17 -20.64 7.65
N ASN A 687 -33.83 -20.56 7.56
CA ASN A 687 -32.94 -21.71 7.36
C ASN A 687 -32.43 -22.30 8.69
N VAL A 688 -32.56 -21.57 9.80
CA VAL A 688 -31.92 -21.91 11.08
C VAL A 688 -32.92 -22.56 12.03
N HIS A 689 -32.67 -23.81 12.40
CA HIS A 689 -33.44 -24.54 13.42
C HIS A 689 -33.06 -24.09 14.83
N CYS A 690 -33.52 -22.89 15.19
CA CYS A 690 -33.42 -22.34 16.54
C CYS A 690 -34.32 -23.13 17.51
N HIS A 691 -33.71 -23.75 18.51
CA HIS A 691 -34.39 -24.40 19.63
C HIS A 691 -33.78 -23.90 20.94
N HIS A 692 -34.64 -23.31 21.77
CA HIS A 692 -34.45 -22.96 23.18
C HIS A 692 -35.66 -23.51 23.94
#